data_AF-A0A9N9N4U3-F1
#
_entry.id   AF-A0A9N9N4U3-F1
#
_cell.length_a   1.000
_cell.length_b   1.000
_cell.length_c   1.000
_cell.angle_alpha   90.00
_cell.angle_beta   90.00
_cell.angle_gamma   90.00
#
_symmetry.space_group_name_H-M   'P 1'
#
loop_
_entity.id
_entity.type
_entity.pdbx_description
1 polymer ?
#
loop_
_entity_poly.entity_id
_entity_poly.type
_entity_poly.pdbx_seq_one_letter_code
_entity_poly.pdbx_strand_id
1 'polypeptide(L)'
;MKNTCCVPNCGSKRSGVKLHKFPKTDSRRKWVQCINSEKLKKLNIKELLSMFVCHKHFERRFVTASSRLKSFAYPTLFTQEEMDTGIPSTAYENNENILLCDHDYAQKLRKPHIDHSYSRGRPLLEIQQFQFMRNTDCDTAPTASISNIEEEVLLPHLIECNKPSTSTQCAVETITKSGSNVLMTPMKRQKFKRSYSTKNFVTPRCHQILMEYKKAKKQLNFAKRAKKAIKFSKKENFEKLTSKLNPVAKKILWMQINQSTKKTKGRRFTDEEKMIALAIMKQSPKSYRFLRRIFILPSVRIINKMITTLKMDSGINPRIFQTIKSEIAKWPETKKYCSVLFDEVALEPGLAYDKHSDSICGFVELNEKANNYADHALVFMVRGALHKWQQPVCFYFCEGATSGTVLKNIIKTVVTEVTKTGLLPVALICDQGTSFQSAIKKLKEETKRHQIQMDETYDDTIIIENQKISILYDPPHLIKGIRNNFLNKNIKYNGKISKWDDIVDVYNTDCKHAEMRMLHKLNDEHVIPQKIKKMKVKNCTRVLSKTVASALRYTANFSHYVDGKLVSETLLNTAKMVSFFDDLFDSCNGSSITIKNKGKPLRQAASKNSKHISFWKDAIKKLEDLKFIDNNARECVVPSQKNFITTLKSLIRLWHFFQSRGCKLMRPRYFNTDPLENFFGQVRAYSFRNNDPNCKLFKNIFRSLLITRFIHFHSDTYNCEDSSGDQIIKLKNLFHHNQEDNLEMITSSCQTATIMSPGEKENLITEARRERLNVHSRAYTAGWVVRKCLNKFNCSECKNNLTQNNESSVHTWISHREFKDFKKKMKLTYPSEQAVNLFSVIVNQANEYLELQPNVNFISREIEKRIGRHNFNFLTCEKHYGAICDYFLDVTIKLCLFNWCSVINKILRGVDLLRLNEKQLPDMQRKALEKYTKKLKNKMLHK
;
A
#
# COMPACT_ATOMS: atom_id res chain seq x y z
N MET A 1 17.34 56.06 -27.03
CA MET A 1 17.20 54.61 -27.32
C MET A 1 15.74 54.14 -27.20
N LYS A 2 14.77 54.67 -27.99
CA LYS A 2 13.33 54.40 -27.76
C LYS A 2 12.71 53.22 -28.57
N ASN A 3 13.45 52.56 -29.47
CA ASN A 3 12.95 51.45 -30.32
C ASN A 3 14.04 50.38 -30.63
N THR A 4 14.97 50.16 -29.69
CA THR A 4 16.12 49.22 -29.83
C THR A 4 16.15 48.22 -28.68
N CYS A 5 16.78 47.06 -28.88
CA CYS A 5 17.10 46.14 -27.80
C CYS A 5 18.03 46.81 -26.75
N CYS A 6 17.91 46.42 -25.48
CA CYS A 6 18.75 46.88 -24.38
C CYS A 6 19.77 45.82 -23.89
N VAL A 7 19.81 44.67 -24.54
CA VAL A 7 20.79 43.61 -24.26
C VAL A 7 22.14 44.01 -24.89
N PRO A 8 23.27 43.88 -24.16
CA PRO A 8 24.60 44.13 -24.72
C PRO A 8 24.80 43.39 -26.05
N ASN A 9 25.53 44.02 -26.98
CA ASN A 9 25.87 43.52 -28.31
C ASN A 9 24.67 43.21 -29.23
N CYS A 10 23.42 43.45 -28.83
CA CYS A 10 22.24 43.20 -29.66
C CYS A 10 21.78 44.44 -30.45
N GLY A 11 22.15 44.52 -31.73
CA GLY A 11 21.71 45.58 -32.65
C GLY A 11 20.24 45.57 -33.08
N SER A 12 19.40 44.68 -32.52
CA SER A 12 18.01 44.48 -32.99
C SER A 12 17.13 45.72 -32.80
N LYS A 13 16.60 46.24 -33.92
CA LYS A 13 15.64 47.36 -33.99
C LYS A 13 14.22 46.85 -34.19
N ARG A 14 13.23 47.65 -33.78
CA ARG A 14 11.79 47.31 -33.83
C ARG A 14 11.24 46.98 -35.24
N SER A 15 11.92 47.42 -36.30
CA SER A 15 11.58 47.13 -37.70
C SER A 15 11.81 45.68 -38.11
N GLY A 16 12.73 44.96 -37.46
CA GLY A 16 13.09 43.57 -37.82
C GLY A 16 12.80 42.51 -36.75
N VAL A 17 12.61 42.90 -35.48
CA VAL A 17 12.33 41.96 -34.38
C VAL A 17 11.31 42.54 -33.41
N LYS A 18 10.31 41.72 -33.02
CA LYS A 18 9.33 42.06 -31.98
C LYS A 18 10.03 42.40 -30.67
N LEU A 19 9.73 43.58 -30.11
CA LEU A 19 10.31 44.08 -28.87
C LEU A 19 9.33 43.94 -27.69
N HIS A 20 9.82 43.46 -26.55
CA HIS A 20 9.05 43.28 -25.31
C HIS A 20 9.56 44.26 -24.24
N LYS A 21 8.66 44.99 -23.58
CA LYS A 21 9.01 45.88 -22.46
C LYS A 21 9.30 45.07 -21.19
N PHE A 22 10.08 45.64 -20.26
CA PHE A 22 10.25 45.06 -18.93
C PHE A 22 8.90 44.91 -18.19
N PRO A 23 8.71 43.86 -17.38
CA PRO A 23 7.51 43.69 -16.57
C PRO A 23 7.25 44.85 -15.60
N LYS A 24 5.98 45.17 -15.36
CA LYS A 24 5.57 46.07 -14.26
C LYS A 24 5.75 45.44 -12.87
N THR A 25 5.85 44.11 -12.79
CA THR A 25 6.02 43.32 -11.56
C THR A 25 7.49 43.08 -11.21
N ASP A 26 7.77 42.53 -10.02
CA ASP A 26 9.14 42.22 -9.57
C ASP A 26 9.91 41.23 -10.45
N SER A 27 9.26 40.51 -11.38
CA SER A 27 9.93 39.75 -12.45
C SER A 27 10.94 40.59 -13.25
N ARG A 28 10.76 41.92 -13.30
CA ARG A 28 11.75 42.87 -13.84
C ARG A 28 13.13 42.77 -13.17
N ARG A 29 13.22 42.49 -11.87
CA ARG A 29 14.52 42.30 -11.19
C ARG A 29 15.28 41.12 -11.80
N LYS A 30 14.58 40.01 -12.09
CA LYS A 30 15.15 38.86 -12.78
C LYS A 30 15.59 39.22 -14.20
N TRP A 31 14.84 40.03 -14.94
CA TRP A 31 15.27 40.49 -16.27
C TRP A 31 16.58 41.30 -16.21
N VAL A 32 16.73 42.21 -15.24
CA VAL A 32 17.99 42.98 -15.08
C VAL A 32 19.16 42.05 -14.67
N GLN A 33 18.90 41.06 -13.81
CA GLN A 33 19.89 40.03 -13.44
C GLN A 33 20.33 39.20 -14.66
N CYS A 34 19.39 38.62 -15.41
CA CYS A 34 19.69 37.76 -16.56
C CYS A 34 20.38 38.48 -17.73
N ILE A 35 20.14 39.79 -17.91
CA ILE A 35 20.85 40.60 -18.92
C ILE A 35 22.24 41.05 -18.40
N ASN A 36 22.47 41.02 -17.08
CA ASN A 36 23.69 41.37 -16.35
C ASN A 36 24.37 42.71 -16.70
N SER A 37 23.70 43.60 -17.42
CA SER A 37 24.29 44.86 -17.89
C SER A 37 24.47 45.88 -16.74
N GLU A 38 25.72 46.31 -16.53
CA GLU A 38 26.10 47.49 -15.73
C GLU A 38 25.15 48.67 -15.91
N LYS A 39 24.84 49.01 -17.16
CA LYS A 39 23.99 50.14 -17.51
C LYS A 39 22.54 49.96 -17.05
N LEU A 40 22.02 48.73 -17.03
CA LEU A 40 20.65 48.45 -16.56
C LEU A 40 20.54 48.39 -15.04
N LYS A 41 21.62 47.98 -14.33
CA LYS A 41 21.67 47.96 -12.86
C LYS A 41 21.55 49.37 -12.25
N LYS A 42 21.96 50.41 -13.00
CA LYS A 42 22.01 51.82 -12.59
C LYS A 42 20.73 52.63 -12.94
N LEU A 43 19.76 52.05 -13.66
CA LEU A 43 18.51 52.75 -14.06
C LEU A 43 17.39 52.61 -13.03
N ASN A 44 16.55 53.65 -12.93
CA ASN A 44 15.41 53.66 -12.02
C ASN A 44 14.17 52.90 -12.56
N ILE A 45 13.16 52.77 -11.69
CA ILE A 45 11.91 52.04 -11.97
C ILE A 45 11.11 52.60 -13.15
N LYS A 46 11.16 53.90 -13.44
CA LYS A 46 10.45 54.51 -14.59
C LYS A 46 11.23 54.26 -15.89
N GLU A 47 12.55 54.45 -15.85
CA GLU A 47 13.45 54.21 -16.99
C GLU A 47 13.41 52.77 -17.47
N LEU A 48 13.53 51.79 -16.57
CA LEU A 48 13.51 50.36 -16.93
C LEU A 48 12.20 49.96 -17.67
N LEU A 49 11.06 50.58 -17.35
CA LEU A 49 9.78 50.32 -18.04
C LEU A 49 9.69 50.97 -19.44
N SER A 50 10.64 51.84 -19.79
CA SER A 50 10.81 52.40 -21.13
C SER A 50 11.80 51.60 -22.01
N MET A 51 12.58 50.70 -21.40
CA MET A 51 13.54 49.84 -22.10
C MET A 51 12.86 48.59 -22.68
N PHE A 52 13.50 47.97 -23.68
CA PHE A 52 12.96 46.84 -24.43
C PHE A 52 14.00 45.72 -24.64
N VAL A 53 13.55 44.46 -24.60
CA VAL A 53 14.32 43.27 -24.97
C VAL A 53 13.73 42.68 -26.25
N CYS A 54 14.56 42.35 -27.24
CA CYS A 54 14.08 41.75 -28.48
C CYS A 54 13.72 40.26 -28.31
N HIS A 55 12.81 39.77 -29.15
CA HIS A 55 12.25 38.43 -29.03
C HIS A 55 13.29 37.30 -29.07
N LYS A 56 14.44 37.50 -29.74
CA LYS A 56 15.52 36.50 -29.89
C LYS A 56 16.10 36.04 -28.54
N HIS A 57 16.08 36.88 -27.50
CA HIS A 57 16.61 36.54 -26.18
C HIS A 57 15.59 35.80 -25.28
N PHE A 58 14.62 35.08 -25.83
CA PHE A 58 13.66 34.31 -25.06
C PHE A 58 13.47 32.93 -25.68
N GLU A 59 13.80 31.87 -24.94
CA GLU A 59 13.49 30.50 -25.36
C GLU A 59 12.03 30.30 -25.75
N ARG A 60 11.79 29.46 -26.77
CA ARG A 60 10.44 29.08 -27.23
C ARG A 60 9.50 28.65 -26.09
N ARG A 61 10.01 28.02 -25.01
CA ARG A 61 9.20 27.63 -23.83
C ARG A 61 8.54 28.80 -23.10
N PHE A 62 9.10 30.01 -23.18
CA PHE A 62 8.53 31.22 -22.57
C PHE A 62 7.54 31.97 -23.47
N VAL A 63 7.36 31.50 -24.71
CA VAL A 63 6.52 32.12 -25.74
C VAL A 63 5.18 31.38 -25.85
N THR A 64 4.10 32.09 -26.20
CA THR A 64 2.79 31.52 -26.59
C THR A 64 2.71 31.35 -28.11
N ALA A 65 1.78 30.53 -28.62
CA ALA A 65 1.53 30.43 -30.07
C ALA A 65 1.25 31.81 -30.72
N SER A 66 0.58 32.71 -29.99
CA SER A 66 0.34 34.12 -30.36
C SER A 66 1.57 35.05 -30.24
N SER A 67 2.78 34.51 -30.11
CA SER A 67 4.05 35.23 -29.96
C SER A 67 4.02 36.30 -28.84
N ARG A 68 3.36 35.99 -27.71
CA ARG A 68 3.40 36.78 -26.48
C ARG A 68 4.29 36.06 -25.46
N LEU A 69 4.90 36.81 -24.54
CA LEU A 69 5.64 36.20 -23.43
C LEU A 69 4.69 35.76 -22.32
N LYS A 70 5.01 34.63 -21.67
CA LYS A 70 4.34 34.14 -20.46
C LYS A 70 4.71 35.02 -19.26
N SER A 71 3.85 35.11 -18.25
CA SER A 71 4.01 36.00 -17.09
C SER A 71 5.29 35.74 -16.24
N PHE A 72 5.86 34.55 -16.36
CA PHE A 72 7.10 34.12 -15.69
C PHE A 72 8.32 34.08 -16.63
N ALA A 73 8.20 34.57 -17.86
CA ALA A 73 9.31 34.66 -18.81
C ALA A 73 10.43 35.56 -18.29
N TYR A 74 11.67 35.20 -18.63
CA TYR A 74 12.87 36.01 -18.42
C TYR A 74 13.80 35.88 -19.64
N PRO A 75 14.67 36.86 -19.91
CA PRO A 75 15.61 36.78 -21.01
C PRO A 75 16.65 35.70 -20.76
N THR A 76 16.99 34.96 -21.80
CA THR A 76 18.07 33.97 -21.85
C THR A 76 19.13 34.50 -22.79
N LEU A 77 20.31 34.81 -22.26
CA LEU A 77 21.49 35.09 -23.07
C LEU A 77 22.11 33.75 -23.46
N PHE A 78 22.07 33.45 -24.74
CA PHE A 78 22.93 32.45 -25.38
C PHE A 78 23.97 33.21 -26.20
N THR A 79 25.20 32.73 -26.24
CA THR A 79 26.18 33.16 -27.24
C THR A 79 25.78 32.63 -28.63
N GLN A 80 26.42 33.15 -29.67
CA GLN A 80 26.16 32.68 -31.04
C GLN A 80 26.60 31.21 -31.21
N GLU A 81 27.75 30.82 -30.65
CA GLU A 81 28.21 29.42 -30.61
C GLU A 81 27.23 28.48 -29.89
N GLU A 82 26.65 28.88 -28.75
CA GLU A 82 25.66 28.05 -28.03
C GLU A 82 24.37 27.87 -28.84
N MET A 83 24.00 28.86 -29.67
CA MET A 83 22.85 28.77 -30.57
C MET A 83 23.11 27.87 -31.78
N ASP A 84 24.33 27.88 -32.31
CA ASP A 84 24.70 27.17 -33.54
C ASP A 84 25.16 25.73 -33.26
N THR A 85 25.72 25.44 -32.09
CA THR A 85 26.12 24.09 -31.65
C THR A 85 25.05 23.36 -30.83
N GLY A 86 24.15 24.10 -30.15
CA GLY A 86 23.18 23.54 -29.20
C GLY A 86 23.77 23.05 -27.87
N ILE A 87 25.05 23.32 -27.60
CA ILE A 87 25.78 22.92 -26.39
C ILE A 87 26.05 24.19 -25.54
N PRO A 88 25.58 24.27 -24.28
CA PRO A 88 25.92 25.38 -23.38
C PRO A 88 27.41 25.42 -23.04
N SER A 89 28.00 26.61 -22.94
CA SER A 89 29.41 26.79 -22.58
C SER A 89 29.65 26.51 -21.09
N THR A 90 30.70 25.74 -20.80
CA THR A 90 31.12 25.39 -19.42
C THR A 90 31.67 26.57 -18.61
N ALA A 91 31.87 27.74 -19.23
CA ALA A 91 32.33 28.95 -18.56
C ALA A 91 31.42 29.47 -17.42
N TYR A 92 30.20 28.93 -17.29
CA TYR A 92 29.23 29.31 -16.25
C TYR A 92 29.29 28.49 -14.95
N GLU A 93 30.13 27.45 -14.84
CA GLU A 93 30.11 26.58 -13.65
C GLU A 93 30.71 27.24 -12.38
N ASN A 94 31.55 28.26 -12.52
CA ASN A 94 32.13 29.00 -11.40
C ASN A 94 31.19 30.10 -10.86
N ASN A 95 30.08 29.70 -10.22
CA ASN A 95 29.31 30.55 -9.30
C ASN A 95 28.45 29.74 -8.30
N GLU A 96 29.10 29.18 -7.27
CA GLU A 96 28.44 28.47 -6.15
C GLU A 96 27.62 29.40 -5.23
N ASN A 97 26.55 30.06 -5.72
CA ASN A 97 25.65 30.83 -4.84
C ASN A 97 24.22 31.11 -5.38
N ILE A 98 23.55 30.11 -5.99
CA ILE A 98 22.08 30.15 -6.16
C ILE A 98 21.43 28.87 -5.62
N LEU A 99 21.31 28.80 -4.28
CA LEU A 99 20.44 27.85 -3.60
C LEU A 99 19.16 28.52 -3.09
N LEU A 100 18.05 27.78 -3.18
CA LEU A 100 16.83 27.95 -2.39
C LEU A 100 16.07 29.28 -2.49
N CYS A 101 15.09 29.30 -3.39
CA CYS A 101 13.75 29.73 -3.00
C CYS A 101 12.78 28.57 -3.28
N ASP A 102 12.25 27.94 -2.23
CA ASP A 102 11.30 26.84 -2.36
C ASP A 102 10.00 27.29 -3.02
N HIS A 103 9.48 26.48 -3.95
CA HIS A 103 8.05 26.18 -3.97
C HIS A 103 7.76 24.81 -4.59
N ASP A 104 7.41 23.88 -3.69
CA ASP A 104 6.75 22.58 -3.85
C ASP A 104 5.94 22.39 -5.16
N TYR A 105 6.26 21.36 -5.97
CA TYR A 105 5.40 20.17 -6.12
C TYR A 105 5.96 19.13 -7.12
N ALA A 106 6.46 18.01 -6.57
CA ALA A 106 6.40 16.66 -7.12
C ALA A 106 6.55 16.41 -8.66
N GLN A 107 7.76 16.54 -9.21
CA GLN A 107 8.20 15.69 -10.35
C GLN A 107 9.64 15.17 -10.14
N LYS A 108 9.78 13.86 -9.88
CA LYS A 108 11.05 13.17 -10.01
C LYS A 108 11.20 12.66 -11.44
N LEU A 109 12.30 13.01 -12.10
CA LEU A 109 12.74 12.39 -13.35
C LEU A 109 13.16 10.93 -13.08
N ARG A 110 12.19 10.02 -13.09
CA ARG A 110 12.38 8.64 -13.55
C ARG A 110 11.68 8.55 -14.90
N LYS A 111 12.40 8.17 -15.97
CA LYS A 111 11.79 7.91 -17.28
C LYS A 111 10.64 6.90 -17.07
N PRO A 112 9.38 7.22 -17.43
CA PRO A 112 8.29 6.29 -17.26
C PRO A 112 8.48 5.11 -18.22
N HIS A 113 8.26 3.89 -17.74
CA HIS A 113 7.98 2.78 -18.64
C HIS A 113 6.57 3.01 -19.18
N ILE A 114 6.46 3.37 -20.46
CA ILE A 114 5.16 3.66 -21.09
C ILE A 114 4.46 2.33 -21.37
N ASP A 115 3.60 1.92 -20.45
CA ASP A 115 2.56 0.91 -20.70
C ASP A 115 1.19 1.56 -20.44
N HIS A 116 0.54 2.00 -21.52
CA HIS A 116 -0.77 2.65 -21.50
C HIS A 116 -1.93 1.66 -21.78
N SER A 117 -1.72 0.34 -21.66
CA SER A 117 -2.78 -0.65 -21.96
C SER A 117 -4.00 -0.60 -21.01
N TYR A 118 -3.89 0.09 -19.88
CA TYR A 118 -4.91 0.12 -18.82
C TYR A 118 -5.87 1.32 -18.84
N SER A 119 -5.80 2.16 -19.87
CA SER A 119 -6.60 3.39 -19.97
C SER A 119 -6.98 3.77 -21.40
N ARG A 120 -7.43 2.79 -22.18
CA ARG A 120 -8.26 3.02 -23.38
C ARG A 120 -9.70 2.56 -23.11
N GLY A 121 -10.44 3.35 -22.33
CA GLY A 121 -11.87 3.45 -22.58
C GLY A 121 -12.05 4.01 -23.99
N ARG A 122 -13.01 3.51 -24.78
CA ARG A 122 -13.31 4.11 -26.08
C ARG A 122 -13.67 5.59 -25.86
N PRO A 123 -13.17 6.53 -26.66
CA PRO A 123 -13.82 7.83 -26.80
C PRO A 123 -15.30 7.59 -27.15
N LEU A 124 -16.20 8.38 -26.58
CA LEU A 124 -17.45 8.65 -27.27
C LEU A 124 -17.07 9.33 -28.59
N LEU A 125 -17.54 8.78 -29.71
CA LEU A 125 -17.32 9.40 -31.02
C LEU A 125 -18.04 10.75 -31.01
N GLU A 126 -17.28 11.82 -31.24
CA GLU A 126 -17.87 13.09 -31.63
C GLU A 126 -18.54 12.90 -32.99
N ILE A 127 -19.84 13.22 -33.06
CA ILE A 127 -20.59 13.19 -34.32
C ILE A 127 -20.12 14.38 -35.15
N GLN A 128 -19.07 14.17 -35.95
CA GLN A 128 -18.69 15.13 -36.98
C GLN A 128 -19.63 14.97 -38.18
N GLN A 129 -20.19 16.09 -38.60
CA GLN A 129 -21.11 16.17 -39.73
C GLN A 129 -20.37 15.78 -41.01
N PHE A 130 -20.90 14.80 -41.74
CA PHE A 130 -20.54 14.58 -43.14
C PHE A 130 -21.74 14.92 -44.03
N GLN A 131 -21.42 15.44 -45.21
CA GLN A 131 -22.39 16.12 -46.08
C GLN A 131 -23.28 15.13 -46.83
N PHE A 132 -24.53 15.54 -47.08
CA PHE A 132 -25.39 14.92 -48.08
C PHE A 132 -24.74 15.04 -49.47
N MET A 133 -24.50 13.90 -50.12
CA MET A 133 -24.66 13.73 -51.58
C MET A 133 -25.49 12.46 -51.80
N ARG A 134 -26.12 12.35 -52.99
CA ARG A 134 -27.27 11.47 -53.23
C ARG A 134 -26.90 10.25 -54.10
N ASN A 135 -27.92 9.41 -54.33
CA ASN A 135 -28.01 8.35 -55.35
C ASN A 135 -27.25 7.05 -55.01
N THR A 136 -27.75 5.84 -55.32
CA THR A 136 -29.12 5.39 -55.70
C THR A 136 -29.25 3.88 -55.42
N ASP A 137 -30.51 3.42 -55.29
CA ASP A 137 -31.04 2.08 -55.64
C ASP A 137 -30.43 0.76 -55.11
N CYS A 138 -31.35 -0.07 -54.55
CA CYS A 138 -31.50 -1.54 -54.74
C CYS A 138 -30.40 -2.53 -54.24
N ASP A 139 -30.70 -3.77 -53.82
CA ASP A 139 -32.01 -4.42 -53.63
C ASP A 139 -32.00 -5.60 -52.61
N THR A 140 -33.20 -6.02 -52.20
CA THR A 140 -33.60 -7.32 -51.60
C THR A 140 -32.91 -7.85 -50.33
N ALA A 141 -33.72 -8.02 -49.27
CA ALA A 141 -33.53 -9.04 -48.23
C ALA A 141 -34.90 -9.47 -47.63
N PRO A 142 -35.29 -10.77 -47.61
CA PRO A 142 -36.48 -11.25 -46.89
C PRO A 142 -36.18 -11.34 -45.37
N THR A 143 -36.94 -10.79 -44.42
CA THR A 143 -38.35 -11.07 -44.00
C THR A 143 -38.59 -12.52 -43.56
N ALA A 144 -39.25 -12.84 -42.43
CA ALA A 144 -40.00 -12.04 -41.43
C ALA A 144 -39.72 -12.60 -39.99
N SER A 145 -40.31 -12.17 -38.86
CA SER A 145 -41.43 -11.27 -38.52
C SER A 145 -41.11 -10.57 -37.16
N ILE A 146 -41.59 -9.37 -36.77
CA ILE A 146 -42.96 -8.80 -36.73
C ILE A 146 -43.87 -9.63 -35.78
N SER A 147 -44.61 -9.09 -34.80
CA SER A 147 -45.13 -7.72 -34.52
C SER A 147 -44.85 -7.24 -33.08
N ASN A 148 -44.55 -5.95 -32.80
CA ASN A 148 -45.44 -4.78 -32.53
C ASN A 148 -46.26 -4.91 -31.21
N ILE A 149 -46.63 -3.88 -30.42
CA ILE A 149 -46.47 -2.40 -30.40
C ILE A 149 -46.56 -1.95 -28.88
N GLU A 150 -46.56 -0.72 -28.33
CA GLU A 150 -46.66 0.72 -28.71
C GLU A 150 -45.34 1.46 -28.24
N GLU A 151 -45.16 2.75 -27.87
CA GLU A 151 -45.93 4.01 -27.66
C GLU A 151 -44.95 5.21 -27.85
N GLU A 152 -45.44 6.43 -28.16
CA GLU A 152 -44.63 7.65 -28.39
C GLU A 152 -44.80 8.72 -27.28
N VAL A 153 -43.74 9.32 -26.73
CA VAL A 153 -42.95 10.50 -27.19
C VAL A 153 -43.71 11.84 -27.19
N LEU A 154 -43.26 12.80 -26.35
CA LEU A 154 -43.00 14.21 -26.76
C LEU A 154 -42.26 15.04 -25.67
N LEU A 155 -41.74 16.20 -26.09
CA LEU A 155 -40.81 17.17 -25.44
C LEU A 155 -41.12 18.56 -26.05
N PRO A 156 -40.47 19.72 -25.71
CA PRO A 156 -39.65 20.13 -24.55
C PRO A 156 -40.03 21.54 -23.98
N HIS A 157 -39.13 22.16 -23.17
CA HIS A 157 -38.90 23.64 -23.05
C HIS A 157 -39.93 24.50 -22.24
N LEU A 158 -39.62 25.68 -21.67
CA LEU A 158 -38.39 26.54 -21.61
C LEU A 158 -38.39 27.49 -20.36
N ILE A 159 -37.30 28.26 -20.16
CA ILE A 159 -37.15 29.57 -19.43
C ILE A 159 -37.11 29.65 -17.87
N GLU A 160 -35.88 29.89 -17.40
CA GLU A 160 -35.34 30.89 -16.42
C GLU A 160 -36.03 31.39 -15.11
N CYS A 161 -35.29 31.19 -14.00
CA CYS A 161 -34.69 32.22 -13.09
C CYS A 161 -35.53 33.33 -12.40
N ASN A 162 -35.54 33.34 -11.05
CA ASN A 162 -34.90 34.39 -10.20
C ASN A 162 -35.06 34.19 -8.67
N LYS A 163 -34.42 35.07 -7.86
CA LYS A 163 -34.67 35.29 -6.40
C LYS A 163 -35.02 36.77 -6.17
N PRO A 164 -35.97 37.11 -5.27
CA PRO A 164 -35.64 37.56 -3.89
C PRO A 164 -36.39 36.72 -2.81
N SER A 165 -36.09 36.65 -1.51
CA SER A 165 -35.72 37.60 -0.43
C SER A 165 -36.90 38.17 0.39
N THR A 166 -36.94 37.78 1.67
CA THR A 166 -37.40 38.52 2.88
C THR A 166 -38.87 38.95 3.12
N SER A 167 -39.31 38.62 4.35
CA SER A 167 -40.06 39.44 5.34
C SER A 167 -41.58 39.77 5.22
N THR A 168 -42.33 39.19 6.19
CA THR A 168 -43.40 39.77 7.05
C THR A 168 -44.78 40.25 6.52
N GLN A 169 -45.81 39.63 7.13
CA GLN A 169 -47.01 40.22 7.79
C GLN A 169 -48.35 40.51 7.04
N CYS A 170 -49.40 39.89 7.61
CA CYS A 170 -50.71 40.46 8.00
C CYS A 170 -51.87 40.63 6.99
N ALA A 171 -53.07 40.83 7.57
CA ALA A 171 -54.45 40.87 7.02
C ALA A 171 -54.97 39.51 6.44
N VAL A 172 -56.05 38.85 6.89
CA VAL A 172 -57.35 39.20 7.55
C VAL A 172 -58.43 39.70 6.58
N GLU A 173 -59.55 38.98 6.51
CA GLU A 173 -60.98 39.40 6.42
C GLU A 173 -61.86 38.15 6.02
N THR A 174 -62.82 37.62 6.81
CA THR A 174 -64.22 38.03 7.17
C THR A 174 -65.28 37.60 6.11
N ILE A 175 -66.60 37.34 6.35
CA ILE A 175 -67.47 37.36 7.57
C ILE A 175 -68.76 36.49 7.43
N THR A 176 -69.14 35.69 8.47
CA THR A 176 -70.52 35.16 8.81
C THR A 176 -71.30 34.34 7.73
N LYS A 177 -72.53 33.77 7.88
CA LYS A 177 -73.68 33.75 8.85
C LYS A 177 -74.25 32.30 8.90
N SER A 178 -75.18 31.84 9.76
CA SER A 178 -75.78 32.29 11.05
C SER A 178 -76.64 31.15 11.64
N GLY A 179 -76.85 31.09 12.96
CA GLY A 179 -77.81 30.18 13.60
C GLY A 179 -77.96 30.41 15.11
N SER A 180 -79.09 30.99 15.52
CA SER A 180 -79.41 31.35 16.92
C SER A 180 -79.95 30.13 17.70
N ASN A 181 -80.05 30.08 19.04
CA ASN A 181 -80.14 31.12 20.08
C ASN A 181 -79.69 30.49 21.46
N VAL A 182 -79.64 31.09 22.66
CA VAL A 182 -80.06 32.40 23.21
C VAL A 182 -79.16 32.83 24.42
N LEU A 183 -79.75 33.33 25.51
CA LEU A 183 -79.22 33.90 26.76
C LEU A 183 -78.88 32.80 27.82
N MET A 184 -78.13 33.02 28.91
CA MET A 184 -77.76 34.25 29.65
C MET A 184 -76.24 34.40 29.90
N THR A 185 -75.80 35.63 30.19
CA THR A 185 -74.45 35.97 30.70
C THR A 185 -74.50 36.65 32.07
N PRO A 186 -73.47 36.47 32.91
CA PRO A 186 -73.02 37.61 33.72
C PRO A 186 -71.49 37.83 33.79
N MET A 187 -71.11 39.11 33.66
CA MET A 187 -69.91 39.79 34.18
C MET A 187 -68.48 39.29 33.86
N LYS A 188 -67.71 40.18 33.21
CA LYS A 188 -66.24 40.17 33.24
C LYS A 188 -65.73 40.33 34.68
N ARG A 189 -65.06 39.33 35.26
CA ARG A 189 -64.16 39.52 36.41
C ARG A 189 -62.72 39.57 35.94
N GLN A 190 -62.15 40.77 35.84
CA GLN A 190 -60.70 40.95 35.78
C GLN A 190 -60.08 40.41 37.07
N LYS A 191 -59.48 39.22 37.05
CA LYS A 191 -58.59 38.77 38.12
C LYS A 191 -57.16 39.14 37.78
N PHE A 192 -56.71 40.25 38.38
CA PHE A 192 -55.30 40.62 38.48
C PHE A 192 -54.43 39.40 38.81
N LYS A 193 -53.34 39.20 38.06
CA LYS A 193 -52.25 38.33 38.49
C LYS A 193 -51.45 38.99 39.62
N ARG A 194 -52.05 39.16 40.80
CA ARG A 194 -51.26 39.40 42.02
C ARG A 194 -50.43 38.14 42.28
N SER A 195 -49.11 38.26 42.17
CA SER A 195 -48.17 37.21 42.49
C SER A 195 -48.05 37.05 44.02
N TYR A 196 -49.02 36.39 44.64
CA TYR A 196 -48.88 35.96 46.03
C TYR A 196 -47.78 34.90 46.12
N SER A 197 -46.68 35.27 46.77
CA SER A 197 -45.62 34.35 47.16
C SER A 197 -46.11 33.47 48.32
N THR A 198 -46.87 32.42 48.01
CA THR A 198 -47.32 31.41 48.99
C THR A 198 -46.19 30.45 49.39
N LYS A 199 -45.06 31.02 49.85
CA LYS A 199 -44.13 30.40 50.79
C LYS A 199 -44.66 30.68 52.20
N ASN A 200 -45.70 29.96 52.60
CA ASN A 200 -46.07 29.57 53.98
C ASN A 200 -47.48 28.94 53.93
N PHE A 201 -47.86 28.23 55.00
CA PHE A 201 -49.13 27.52 55.15
C PHE A 201 -49.41 26.44 54.08
N VAL A 202 -48.49 25.48 53.99
CA VAL A 202 -48.81 24.12 53.51
C VAL A 202 -48.55 23.17 54.66
N THR A 203 -49.59 22.54 55.22
CA THR A 203 -49.45 21.59 56.33
C THR A 203 -48.56 20.39 55.90
N PRO A 204 -47.88 19.69 56.84
CA PRO A 204 -46.96 18.61 56.49
C PRO A 204 -47.58 17.54 55.57
N ARG A 205 -48.82 17.15 55.85
CA ARG A 205 -49.61 16.20 55.04
C ARG A 205 -49.84 16.72 53.61
N CYS A 206 -50.20 18.00 53.45
CA CYS A 206 -50.33 18.62 52.13
C CYS A 206 -48.99 18.76 51.39
N HIS A 207 -47.88 18.96 52.10
CA HIS A 207 -46.54 18.99 51.49
C HIS A 207 -46.14 17.60 50.98
N GLN A 208 -46.42 16.55 51.75
CA GLN A 208 -46.20 15.15 51.38
C GLN A 208 -47.03 14.76 50.16
N ILE A 209 -48.33 15.07 50.14
CA ILE A 209 -49.22 14.88 48.97
C ILE A 209 -48.69 15.66 47.75
N LEU A 210 -48.17 16.88 47.93
CA LEU A 210 -47.58 17.66 46.84
C LEU A 210 -46.27 17.03 46.31
N MET A 211 -45.45 16.42 47.18
CA MET A 211 -44.25 15.66 46.80
C MET A 211 -44.60 14.39 46.04
N GLU A 212 -45.60 13.63 46.49
CA GLU A 212 -46.09 12.44 45.81
C GLU A 212 -46.75 12.77 44.48
N TYR A 213 -47.58 13.81 44.40
CA TYR A 213 -48.09 14.33 43.14
C TYR A 213 -46.95 14.71 42.18
N LYS A 214 -45.88 15.37 42.66
CA LYS A 214 -44.68 15.66 41.84
C LYS A 214 -43.95 14.38 41.39
N LYS A 215 -43.87 13.34 42.24
CA LYS A 215 -43.25 12.03 41.95
C LYS A 215 -44.06 11.25 40.91
N ALA A 216 -45.37 11.09 41.13
CA ALA A 216 -46.33 10.49 40.22
C ALA A 216 -46.42 11.26 38.88
N LYS A 217 -46.41 12.60 38.88
CA LYS A 217 -46.39 13.42 37.66
C LYS A 217 -45.08 13.26 36.87
N LYS A 218 -43.94 13.11 37.55
CA LYS A 218 -42.65 12.74 36.90
C LYS A 218 -42.72 11.33 36.29
N GLN A 219 -43.24 10.34 37.01
CA GLN A 219 -43.41 8.96 36.54
C GLN A 219 -44.40 8.88 35.37
N LEU A 220 -45.56 9.53 35.45
CA LEU A 220 -46.55 9.62 34.37
C LEU A 220 -45.97 10.33 33.13
N ASN A 221 -45.18 11.38 33.31
CA ASN A 221 -44.49 12.04 32.19
C ASN A 221 -43.32 11.20 31.64
N PHE A 222 -42.71 10.31 32.42
CA PHE A 222 -41.78 9.30 31.92
C PHE A 222 -42.53 8.22 31.13
N ALA A 223 -43.59 7.64 31.68
CA ALA A 223 -44.43 6.64 31.03
C ALA A 223 -45.10 7.15 29.74
N LYS A 224 -45.59 8.41 29.71
CA LYS A 224 -46.11 9.07 28.50
C LYS A 224 -45.01 9.30 27.45
N ARG A 225 -43.77 9.62 27.87
CA ARG A 225 -42.61 9.69 26.94
C ARG A 225 -42.17 8.31 26.45
N ALA A 226 -42.24 7.27 27.29
CA ALA A 226 -41.96 5.89 26.92
C ALA A 226 -43.02 5.35 25.94
N LYS A 227 -44.32 5.46 26.25
CA LYS A 227 -45.41 5.12 25.31
C LYS A 227 -45.33 5.93 24.01
N LYS A 228 -44.97 7.23 24.04
CA LYS A 228 -44.68 7.97 22.80
C LYS A 228 -43.44 7.43 22.08
N ALA A 229 -42.34 7.12 22.75
CA ALA A 229 -41.14 6.55 22.10
C ALA A 229 -41.38 5.15 21.51
N ILE A 230 -42.27 4.36 22.10
CA ILE A 230 -42.72 3.06 21.59
C ILE A 230 -43.66 3.25 20.40
N LYS A 231 -44.67 4.13 20.49
CA LYS A 231 -45.58 4.43 19.36
C LYS A 231 -44.90 5.20 18.21
N PHE A 232 -43.79 5.88 18.49
CA PHE A 232 -42.88 6.51 17.53
C PHE A 232 -41.64 5.62 17.25
N SER A 233 -41.70 4.32 17.63
CA SER A 233 -40.63 3.37 17.39
C SER A 233 -40.55 3.08 15.90
N LYS A 234 -39.75 3.90 15.20
CA LYS A 234 -39.50 3.76 13.77
C LYS A 234 -39.06 2.36 13.38
N LYS A 235 -38.53 1.55 14.33
CA LYS A 235 -38.12 0.16 14.12
C LYS A 235 -39.10 -0.64 13.29
N GLU A 236 -40.37 -0.82 13.68
CA GLU A 236 -41.21 -1.81 12.98
C GLU A 236 -41.50 -1.43 11.52
N ASN A 237 -41.92 -0.19 11.28
CA ASN A 237 -42.15 0.32 9.92
C ASN A 237 -40.84 0.41 9.12
N PHE A 238 -39.70 0.69 9.77
CA PHE A 238 -38.38 0.66 9.14
C PHE A 238 -37.95 -0.77 8.79
N GLU A 239 -38.17 -1.75 9.66
CA GLU A 239 -37.86 -3.16 9.43
C GLU A 239 -38.67 -3.69 8.24
N LYS A 240 -39.97 -3.34 8.16
CA LYS A 240 -40.84 -3.61 7.01
C LYS A 240 -40.33 -2.93 5.72
N LEU A 241 -40.09 -1.61 5.75
CA LEU A 241 -39.61 -0.82 4.59
C LEU A 241 -38.21 -1.26 4.10
N THR A 242 -37.35 -1.71 5.02
CA THR A 242 -35.96 -2.12 4.73
C THR A 242 -35.76 -3.63 4.73
N SER A 243 -36.85 -4.41 4.68
CA SER A 243 -36.83 -5.87 4.59
C SER A 243 -35.98 -6.37 3.41
N LYS A 244 -36.08 -5.70 2.26
CA LYS A 244 -35.30 -5.98 1.03
C LYS A 244 -33.88 -5.38 1.02
N LEU A 245 -33.47 -4.62 2.05
CA LEU A 245 -32.11 -4.05 2.11
C LEU A 245 -31.13 -5.01 2.79
N ASN A 246 -29.92 -5.13 2.25
CA ASN A 246 -28.85 -5.87 2.93
C ASN A 246 -28.52 -5.24 4.31
N PRO A 247 -28.02 -6.02 5.29
CA PRO A 247 -27.83 -5.55 6.66
C PRO A 247 -26.92 -4.31 6.80
N VAL A 248 -25.94 -4.15 5.90
CA VAL A 248 -25.01 -3.00 5.92
C VAL A 248 -25.72 -1.73 5.46
N ALA A 249 -26.44 -1.78 4.33
CA ALA A 249 -27.24 -0.66 3.83
C ALA A 249 -28.32 -0.25 4.84
N LYS A 250 -29.02 -1.24 5.41
CA LYS A 250 -30.00 -1.06 6.49
C LYS A 250 -29.38 -0.36 7.71
N LYS A 251 -28.20 -0.78 8.16
CA LYS A 251 -27.48 -0.10 9.26
C LYS A 251 -27.06 1.33 8.91
N ILE A 252 -26.60 1.59 7.69
CA ILE A 252 -26.24 2.94 7.23
C ILE A 252 -27.46 3.87 7.21
N LEU A 253 -28.61 3.40 6.74
CA LEU A 253 -29.86 4.18 6.72
C LEU A 253 -30.40 4.43 8.14
N TRP A 254 -30.36 3.42 9.01
CA TRP A 254 -30.71 3.54 10.43
C TRP A 254 -29.81 4.56 11.16
N MET A 255 -28.51 4.59 10.84
CA MET A 255 -27.56 5.60 11.31
C MET A 255 -27.93 7.01 10.83
N GLN A 256 -28.47 7.19 9.61
CA GLN A 256 -28.94 8.51 9.16
C GLN A 256 -30.12 8.97 10.03
N ILE A 257 -31.14 8.11 10.14
CA ILE A 257 -32.38 8.41 10.88
C ILE A 257 -32.06 8.78 12.34
N ASN A 258 -31.24 8.00 13.04
CA ASN A 258 -30.94 8.19 14.47
C ASN A 258 -29.96 9.32 14.80
N GLN A 259 -29.24 9.85 13.81
CA GLN A 259 -28.23 10.90 14.03
C GLN A 259 -28.59 12.23 13.34
N SER A 260 -29.60 12.24 12.46
CA SER A 260 -30.16 13.42 11.80
C SER A 260 -30.53 14.54 12.78
N THR A 261 -31.37 14.21 13.77
CA THR A 261 -31.89 15.12 14.81
C THR A 261 -30.84 15.63 15.80
N LYS A 262 -29.59 15.15 15.73
CA LYS A 262 -28.52 15.50 16.66
C LYS A 262 -27.53 16.49 16.04
N LYS A 263 -27.25 17.59 16.76
CA LYS A 263 -26.15 18.52 16.48
C LYS A 263 -24.84 17.74 16.31
N THR A 264 -23.94 18.22 15.44
CA THR A 264 -22.73 17.50 15.00
C THR A 264 -21.88 16.93 16.15
N LYS A 265 -21.58 17.74 17.18
CA LYS A 265 -20.84 17.34 18.39
C LYS A 265 -21.60 16.32 19.29
N GLY A 266 -22.93 16.24 19.17
CA GLY A 266 -23.81 15.35 19.94
C GLY A 266 -24.08 13.99 19.28
N ARG A 267 -23.62 13.76 18.04
CA ARG A 267 -23.76 12.47 17.35
C ARG A 267 -22.93 11.39 18.05
N ARG A 268 -23.47 10.16 18.15
CA ARG A 268 -22.85 9.02 18.85
C ARG A 268 -23.12 7.75 18.07
N PHE A 269 -22.07 7.03 17.70
CA PHE A 269 -22.13 5.85 16.84
C PHE A 269 -21.86 4.59 17.65
N THR A 270 -22.58 3.52 17.36
CA THR A 270 -22.31 2.14 17.81
C THR A 270 -21.06 1.60 17.14
N ASP A 271 -20.42 0.59 17.72
CA ASP A 271 -19.20 0.03 17.14
C ASP A 271 -19.44 -0.63 15.77
N GLU A 272 -20.60 -1.23 15.54
CA GLU A 272 -20.98 -1.75 14.21
C GLU A 272 -21.02 -0.66 13.13
N GLU A 273 -21.64 0.50 13.43
CA GLU A 273 -21.66 1.66 12.52
C GLU A 273 -20.25 2.19 12.26
N LYS A 274 -19.37 2.13 13.26
CA LYS A 274 -17.94 2.46 13.11
C LYS A 274 -17.20 1.42 12.28
N MET A 275 -17.48 0.11 12.41
CA MET A 275 -16.82 -0.95 11.63
C MET A 275 -17.18 -0.85 10.14
N ILE A 276 -18.45 -0.57 9.83
CA ILE A 276 -18.90 -0.32 8.45
C ILE A 276 -18.18 0.91 7.87
N ALA A 277 -18.15 2.02 8.63
CA ALA A 277 -17.46 3.24 8.20
C ALA A 277 -15.94 3.04 8.06
N LEU A 278 -15.33 2.22 8.92
CA LEU A 278 -13.93 1.82 8.87
C LEU A 278 -13.62 1.02 7.60
N ALA A 279 -14.43 0.01 7.28
CA ALA A 279 -14.25 -0.79 6.06
C ALA A 279 -14.36 0.08 4.80
N ILE A 280 -15.39 0.95 4.70
CA ILE A 280 -15.53 1.91 3.57
C ILE A 280 -14.33 2.87 3.51
N MET A 281 -13.84 3.37 4.65
CA MET A 281 -12.67 4.25 4.70
C MET A 281 -11.39 3.54 4.26
N LYS A 282 -11.22 2.26 4.59
CA LYS A 282 -10.07 1.46 4.18
C LYS A 282 -10.17 1.02 2.71
N GLN A 283 -11.37 0.81 2.19
CA GLN A 283 -11.61 0.51 0.78
C GLN A 283 -11.33 1.71 -0.13
N SER A 284 -11.76 2.91 0.27
CA SER A 284 -11.37 4.15 -0.42
C SER A 284 -11.45 5.37 0.50
N PRO A 285 -10.30 5.87 1.00
CA PRO A 285 -10.27 7.10 1.81
C PRO A 285 -10.80 8.33 1.06
N LYS A 286 -10.75 8.34 -0.28
CA LYS A 286 -11.34 9.39 -1.12
C LYS A 286 -12.87 9.29 -1.12
N SER A 287 -13.43 8.13 -1.47
CA SER A 287 -14.88 7.90 -1.47
C SER A 287 -15.47 8.16 -0.08
N TYR A 288 -14.83 7.67 0.99
CA TYR A 288 -15.30 7.89 2.35
C TYR A 288 -15.31 9.37 2.78
N ARG A 289 -14.37 10.20 2.30
CA ARG A 289 -14.40 11.66 2.51
C ARG A 289 -15.53 12.33 1.72
N PHE A 290 -15.79 11.86 0.49
CA PHE A 290 -16.90 12.33 -0.35
C PHE A 290 -18.27 11.96 0.24
N LEU A 291 -18.48 10.69 0.59
CA LEU A 291 -19.65 10.22 1.34
C LEU A 291 -19.80 10.98 2.67
N ARG A 292 -18.69 11.39 3.30
CA ARG A 292 -18.61 12.35 4.43
C ARG A 292 -19.39 13.68 4.21
N ARG A 293 -19.61 14.10 2.96
CA ARG A 293 -20.32 15.35 2.63
C ARG A 293 -21.83 15.13 2.43
N ILE A 294 -22.25 13.88 2.23
CA ILE A 294 -23.62 13.48 1.89
C ILE A 294 -24.29 12.79 3.08
N PHE A 295 -23.58 11.85 3.71
CA PHE A 295 -24.09 11.00 4.79
C PHE A 295 -23.44 11.32 6.14
N ILE A 296 -24.22 11.10 7.20
CA ILE A 296 -23.79 11.16 8.58
C ILE A 296 -22.94 9.92 8.89
N LEU A 297 -21.61 10.05 8.81
CA LEU A 297 -20.64 8.98 9.08
C LEU A 297 -19.63 9.38 10.20
N PRO A 298 -19.09 8.41 10.97
CA PRO A 298 -18.14 8.63 12.08
C PRO A 298 -16.89 9.47 11.76
N SER A 299 -16.32 10.18 12.74
CA SER A 299 -14.99 10.85 12.68
C SER A 299 -13.90 10.07 11.90
N VAL A 300 -13.20 10.65 10.90
CA VAL A 300 -11.92 10.05 10.41
C VAL A 300 -10.94 9.90 11.59
N ARG A 301 -10.92 10.87 12.51
CA ARG A 301 -10.16 10.79 13.78
C ARG A 301 -10.63 9.63 14.67
N ILE A 302 -11.93 9.33 14.69
CA ILE A 302 -12.51 8.22 15.46
C ILE A 302 -12.12 6.88 14.84
N ILE A 303 -12.26 6.75 13.52
CA ILE A 303 -11.87 5.55 12.77
C ILE A 303 -10.36 5.29 12.91
N ASN A 304 -9.52 6.32 12.82
CA ASN A 304 -8.08 6.19 13.09
C ASN A 304 -7.80 5.77 14.55
N LYS A 305 -8.51 6.32 15.55
CA LYS A 305 -8.38 5.88 16.96
C LYS A 305 -8.79 4.41 17.15
N MET A 306 -9.74 3.91 16.37
CA MET A 306 -10.08 2.48 16.38
C MET A 306 -8.97 1.66 15.72
N ILE A 307 -8.51 2.03 14.51
CA ILE A 307 -7.43 1.32 13.83
C ILE A 307 -6.21 1.13 14.74
N THR A 308 -5.88 2.12 15.58
CA THR A 308 -4.75 2.03 16.52
C THR A 308 -4.87 0.95 17.60
N THR A 309 -6.06 0.45 17.96
CA THR A 309 -6.18 -0.63 18.97
C THR A 309 -5.82 -2.02 18.42
N LEU A 310 -5.91 -2.22 17.11
CA LEU A 310 -5.59 -3.50 16.45
C LEU A 310 -4.08 -3.68 16.25
N LYS A 311 -3.29 -3.80 17.33
CA LYS A 311 -1.83 -4.09 17.23
C LYS A 311 -1.60 -5.31 16.33
N MET A 312 -0.61 -5.17 15.44
CA MET A 312 -0.30 -6.06 14.32
C MET A 312 1.17 -5.82 14.02
N ASP A 313 2.00 -6.76 14.46
CA ASP A 313 3.44 -6.68 14.55
C ASP A 313 4.05 -7.95 13.91
N SER A 314 5.37 -8.03 13.78
CA SER A 314 6.01 -9.22 13.18
C SER A 314 5.80 -10.46 14.07
N GLY A 315 5.69 -11.62 13.44
CA GLY A 315 5.45 -12.91 14.10
C GLY A 315 3.99 -13.21 14.43
N ILE A 316 3.81 -14.12 15.38
CA ILE A 316 2.50 -14.61 15.83
C ILE A 316 1.78 -13.53 16.65
N ASN A 317 0.50 -13.33 16.37
CA ASN A 317 -0.36 -12.41 17.12
C ASN A 317 -1.40 -13.23 17.91
N PRO A 318 -1.26 -13.41 19.24
CA PRO A 318 -2.15 -14.27 20.03
C PRO A 318 -3.64 -13.94 19.86
N ARG A 319 -3.99 -12.65 19.67
CA ARG A 319 -5.37 -12.20 19.44
C ARG A 319 -5.97 -12.73 18.14
N ILE A 320 -5.17 -12.93 17.08
CA ILE A 320 -5.62 -13.58 15.84
C ILE A 320 -6.02 -15.03 16.14
N PHE A 321 -5.12 -15.81 16.76
CA PHE A 321 -5.33 -17.24 17.02
C PHE A 321 -6.45 -17.48 18.05
N GLN A 322 -6.55 -16.67 19.10
CA GLN A 322 -7.66 -16.68 20.06
C GLN A 322 -9.01 -16.34 19.40
N THR A 323 -9.02 -15.40 18.45
CA THR A 323 -10.25 -15.08 17.69
C THR A 323 -10.62 -16.19 16.71
N ILE A 324 -9.64 -16.89 16.11
CA ILE A 324 -9.89 -18.10 15.30
C ILE A 324 -10.49 -19.20 16.19
N LYS A 325 -9.88 -19.50 17.35
CA LYS A 325 -10.33 -20.53 18.31
C LYS A 325 -11.80 -20.36 18.72
N SER A 326 -12.20 -19.13 19.04
CA SER A 326 -13.59 -18.80 19.41
C SER A 326 -14.56 -18.86 18.22
N GLU A 327 -14.14 -18.46 17.02
CA GLU A 327 -14.97 -18.51 15.81
C GLU A 327 -15.19 -19.94 15.26
N ILE A 328 -14.22 -20.84 15.44
CA ILE A 328 -14.31 -22.24 14.97
C ILE A 328 -14.84 -23.24 16.00
N ALA A 329 -15.07 -22.81 17.25
CA ALA A 329 -15.53 -23.70 18.32
C ALA A 329 -16.81 -24.49 17.93
N LYS A 330 -17.74 -23.84 17.21
CA LYS A 330 -19.00 -24.44 16.72
C LYS A 330 -18.93 -24.97 15.28
N TRP A 331 -17.75 -25.18 14.71
CA TRP A 331 -17.60 -25.72 13.36
C TRP A 331 -17.60 -27.27 13.34
N PRO A 332 -18.22 -27.91 12.33
CA PRO A 332 -18.05 -29.34 12.10
C PRO A 332 -16.60 -29.63 11.68
N GLU A 333 -16.12 -30.84 11.97
CA GLU A 333 -14.72 -31.24 11.76
C GLU A 333 -14.27 -31.10 10.29
N THR A 334 -15.13 -31.46 9.35
CA THR A 334 -14.90 -31.31 7.90
C THR A 334 -14.58 -29.87 7.47
N LYS A 335 -15.03 -28.86 8.24
CA LYS A 335 -14.71 -27.44 8.02
C LYS A 335 -13.42 -27.01 8.73
N LYS A 336 -12.94 -27.76 9.73
CA LYS A 336 -11.69 -27.51 10.47
C LYS A 336 -10.45 -28.02 9.72
N TYR A 337 -10.57 -29.01 8.82
CA TYR A 337 -9.47 -29.44 7.96
C TYR A 337 -8.94 -28.30 7.09
N CYS A 338 -7.65 -28.03 7.19
CA CYS A 338 -7.02 -26.87 6.57
C CYS A 338 -5.63 -27.16 6.00
N SER A 339 -5.18 -26.24 5.15
CA SER A 339 -3.80 -26.17 4.66
C SER A 339 -3.14 -24.92 5.21
N VAL A 340 -1.87 -25.03 5.59
CA VAL A 340 -0.99 -23.90 5.91
C VAL A 340 -0.21 -23.56 4.64
N LEU A 341 -0.28 -22.29 4.22
CA LEU A 341 0.39 -21.77 3.02
C LEU A 341 1.39 -20.70 3.41
N PHE A 342 2.57 -20.72 2.80
CA PHE A 342 3.56 -19.65 2.99
C PHE A 342 4.34 -19.33 1.71
N ASP A 343 4.76 -18.07 1.60
CA ASP A 343 5.53 -17.49 0.49
C ASP A 343 6.15 -16.15 0.94
N GLU A 344 7.16 -15.65 0.22
CA GLU A 344 7.89 -14.40 0.53
C GLU A 344 7.55 -13.28 -0.47
N VAL A 345 7.14 -12.11 0.04
CA VAL A 345 6.85 -10.93 -0.79
C VAL A 345 7.92 -9.84 -0.62
N ALA A 346 8.56 -9.46 -1.72
CA ALA A 346 9.55 -8.38 -1.75
C ALA A 346 8.96 -7.00 -1.36
N LEU A 347 9.79 -6.20 -0.69
CA LEU A 347 9.50 -4.89 -0.10
C LEU A 347 10.53 -3.83 -0.56
N GLU A 348 10.24 -2.54 -0.39
CA GLU A 348 11.29 -1.51 -0.44
C GLU A 348 12.06 -1.48 0.90
N PRO A 349 13.40 -1.70 0.93
CA PRO A 349 14.16 -1.59 2.16
C PRO A 349 14.11 -0.15 2.68
N GLY A 350 13.73 0.03 3.94
CA GLY A 350 13.72 1.35 4.56
C GLY A 350 13.19 1.39 5.98
N LEU A 351 13.85 2.19 6.81
CA LEU A 351 13.54 2.39 8.23
C LEU A 351 12.43 3.41 8.44
N ALA A 352 11.62 3.22 9.48
CA ALA A 352 10.69 4.22 9.99
C ALA A 352 10.49 4.06 11.51
N TYR A 353 10.93 5.07 12.26
CA TYR A 353 10.62 5.21 13.69
C TYR A 353 9.13 5.45 13.92
N ASP A 354 8.50 4.65 14.77
CA ASP A 354 7.09 4.74 15.14
C ASP A 354 6.92 5.26 16.57
N LYS A 355 6.47 6.52 16.70
CA LYS A 355 6.19 7.18 17.98
C LYS A 355 5.14 6.47 18.86
N HIS A 356 4.38 5.52 18.33
CA HIS A 356 3.33 4.82 19.08
C HIS A 356 3.76 3.48 19.68
N SER A 357 4.77 2.82 19.11
CA SER A 357 5.43 1.65 19.70
C SER A 357 6.81 1.98 20.29
N ASP A 358 7.28 3.21 20.08
CA ASP A 358 8.62 3.69 20.39
C ASP A 358 9.70 2.72 19.89
N SER A 359 9.67 2.41 18.60
CA SER A 359 10.60 1.48 17.97
C SER A 359 10.81 1.79 16.50
N ILE A 360 11.96 1.36 15.95
CA ILE A 360 12.27 1.49 14.52
C ILE A 360 11.80 0.23 13.80
N CYS A 361 10.93 0.40 12.81
CA CYS A 361 10.46 -0.68 11.92
C CYS A 361 11.23 -0.63 10.59
N GLY A 362 11.61 -1.78 10.04
CA GLY A 362 12.45 -1.88 8.83
C GLY A 362 13.65 -2.84 8.96
N PHE A 363 13.83 -3.42 10.14
CA PHE A 363 14.82 -4.47 10.40
C PHE A 363 14.25 -5.88 10.15
N VAL A 364 15.13 -6.87 10.12
CA VAL A 364 14.77 -8.29 10.13
C VAL A 364 14.17 -8.64 11.50
N GLU A 365 12.96 -9.20 11.48
CA GLU A 365 12.14 -9.56 12.65
C GLU A 365 11.62 -11.00 12.40
N LEU A 366 12.49 -12.00 12.61
CA LEU A 366 12.23 -13.44 12.43
C LEU A 366 11.91 -14.12 13.77
N ASN A 367 12.87 -14.82 14.38
CA ASN A 367 12.78 -15.29 15.76
C ASN A 367 13.25 -14.18 16.71
N GLU A 368 14.46 -13.70 16.46
CA GLU A 368 15.07 -12.52 17.08
C GLU A 368 15.09 -11.36 16.08
N LYS A 369 15.37 -10.15 16.58
CA LYS A 369 15.63 -8.99 15.73
C LYS A 369 17.11 -8.90 15.40
N ALA A 370 17.44 -8.74 14.12
CA ALA A 370 18.82 -8.50 13.67
C ALA A 370 18.98 -7.06 13.17
N ASN A 371 20.19 -6.50 13.29
CA ASN A 371 20.56 -5.18 12.74
C ASN A 371 20.78 -5.23 11.21
N ASN A 372 19.95 -6.00 10.51
CA ASN A 372 19.91 -6.20 9.07
C ASN A 372 18.64 -5.57 8.52
N TYR A 373 18.71 -4.92 7.35
CA TYR A 373 17.54 -4.28 6.74
C TYR A 373 16.65 -5.32 6.08
N ALA A 374 15.40 -5.40 6.50
CA ALA A 374 14.44 -6.25 5.83
C ALA A 374 14.10 -5.72 4.43
N ASP A 375 13.93 -6.64 3.50
CA ASP A 375 13.50 -6.37 2.12
C ASP A 375 12.50 -7.41 1.58
N HIS A 376 12.11 -8.37 2.40
CA HIS A 376 11.01 -9.30 2.13
C HIS A 376 10.11 -9.43 3.38
N ALA A 377 8.88 -9.88 3.18
CA ALA A 377 8.03 -10.42 4.24
C ALA A 377 7.63 -11.85 3.90
N LEU A 378 8.00 -12.80 4.76
CA LEU A 378 7.50 -14.17 4.77
C LEU A 378 6.09 -14.16 5.36
N VAL A 379 5.07 -14.59 4.63
CA VAL A 379 3.66 -14.48 5.07
C VAL A 379 3.00 -15.84 5.16
N PHE A 380 2.32 -16.11 6.28
CA PHE A 380 1.56 -17.34 6.48
C PHE A 380 0.05 -17.10 6.39
N MET A 381 -0.63 -18.03 5.72
CA MET A 381 -2.09 -18.06 5.55
C MET A 381 -2.62 -19.47 5.82
N VAL A 382 -3.76 -19.59 6.49
CA VAL A 382 -4.53 -20.85 6.54
C VAL A 382 -5.69 -20.81 5.55
N ARG A 383 -6.00 -21.95 4.92
CA ARG A 383 -7.11 -22.12 3.96
C ARG A 383 -7.87 -23.41 4.28
N GLY A 384 -9.20 -23.40 4.12
CA GLY A 384 -10.01 -24.61 4.27
C GLY A 384 -9.73 -25.62 3.15
N ALA A 385 -9.48 -26.88 3.52
CA ALA A 385 -9.13 -27.94 2.57
C ALA A 385 -10.35 -28.48 1.79
N LEU A 386 -11.54 -28.42 2.40
CA LEU A 386 -12.82 -28.82 1.79
C LEU A 386 -13.80 -27.65 1.60
N HIS A 387 -13.74 -26.65 2.49
CA HIS A 387 -14.63 -25.49 2.53
C HIS A 387 -13.92 -24.20 2.09
N LYS A 388 -14.64 -23.28 1.44
CA LYS A 388 -14.08 -22.08 0.78
C LYS A 388 -13.78 -20.93 1.78
N TRP A 389 -12.83 -21.12 2.69
CA TRP A 389 -12.38 -20.09 3.64
C TRP A 389 -10.86 -19.90 3.61
N GLN A 390 -10.37 -18.71 3.98
CA GLN A 390 -8.95 -18.34 4.02
C GLN A 390 -8.65 -17.18 5.00
N GLN A 391 -7.51 -17.21 5.68
CA GLN A 391 -7.13 -16.22 6.69
C GLN A 391 -5.60 -16.04 6.75
N PRO A 392 -5.05 -14.84 6.43
CA PRO A 392 -3.68 -14.48 6.81
C PRO A 392 -3.56 -14.52 8.34
N VAL A 393 -2.53 -15.19 8.87
CA VAL A 393 -2.38 -15.41 10.34
C VAL A 393 -1.19 -14.69 10.94
N CYS A 394 -0.05 -14.65 10.24
CA CYS A 394 1.15 -13.92 10.66
C CYS A 394 2.02 -13.56 9.45
N PHE A 395 3.01 -12.71 9.69
CA PHE A 395 4.08 -12.39 8.75
C PHE A 395 5.38 -12.17 9.53
N TYR A 396 6.52 -12.40 8.90
CA TYR A 396 7.86 -12.15 9.45
C TYR A 396 8.67 -11.30 8.48
N PHE A 397 9.48 -10.36 8.98
CA PHE A 397 10.34 -9.53 8.12
C PHE A 397 11.72 -10.18 7.93
N CYS A 398 12.13 -10.38 6.68
CA CYS A 398 13.38 -11.07 6.31
C CYS A 398 14.26 -10.23 5.35
N GLU A 399 15.55 -10.59 5.29
CA GLU A 399 16.49 -10.13 4.27
C GLU A 399 16.74 -11.29 3.30
N GLY A 400 16.30 -11.13 2.05
CA GLY A 400 16.29 -12.20 1.05
C GLY A 400 15.53 -13.45 1.51
N ALA A 401 15.98 -14.61 1.06
CA ALA A 401 15.38 -15.89 1.38
C ALA A 401 15.73 -16.35 2.80
N THR A 402 14.72 -16.62 3.62
CA THR A 402 14.90 -17.07 5.02
C THR A 402 15.72 -18.37 5.10
N SER A 403 16.69 -18.48 6.01
CA SER A 403 17.54 -19.67 6.10
C SER A 403 16.72 -20.93 6.44
N GLY A 404 17.04 -22.07 5.81
CA GLY A 404 16.24 -23.30 5.94
C GLY A 404 16.15 -23.85 7.36
N THR A 405 17.06 -23.50 8.27
CA THR A 405 16.96 -23.87 9.69
C THR A 405 16.03 -22.94 10.47
N VAL A 406 16.08 -21.63 10.23
CA VAL A 406 15.17 -20.66 10.88
C VAL A 406 13.74 -20.87 10.38
N LEU A 407 13.57 -21.04 9.07
CA LEU A 407 12.27 -21.33 8.46
C LEU A 407 11.66 -22.65 8.98
N LYS A 408 12.46 -23.70 9.19
CA LYS A 408 12.01 -24.95 9.81
C LYS A 408 11.36 -24.68 11.17
N ASN A 409 12.00 -23.88 12.01
CA ASN A 409 11.50 -23.54 13.35
C ASN A 409 10.22 -22.70 13.26
N ILE A 410 10.19 -21.67 12.41
CA ILE A 410 9.00 -20.82 12.18
C ILE A 410 7.81 -21.67 11.70
N ILE A 411 8.01 -22.60 10.76
CA ILE A 411 6.96 -23.51 10.29
C ILE A 411 6.41 -24.34 11.45
N LYS A 412 7.27 -24.90 12.32
CA LYS A 412 6.81 -25.64 13.52
C LYS A 412 5.97 -24.73 14.42
N THR A 413 6.46 -23.56 14.82
CA THR A 413 5.72 -22.65 15.70
C THR A 413 4.37 -22.21 15.11
N VAL A 414 4.32 -21.86 13.81
CA VAL A 414 3.07 -21.45 13.16
C VAL A 414 2.08 -22.60 13.05
N VAL A 415 2.53 -23.82 12.68
CA VAL A 415 1.66 -25.01 12.63
C VAL A 415 1.14 -25.35 14.03
N THR A 416 2.00 -25.30 15.06
CA THR A 416 1.62 -25.49 16.46
C THR A 416 0.51 -24.52 16.90
N GLU A 417 0.65 -23.23 16.62
CA GLU A 417 -0.39 -22.25 16.97
C GLU A 417 -1.69 -22.44 16.17
N VAL A 418 -1.63 -22.88 14.91
CA VAL A 418 -2.83 -23.27 14.14
C VAL A 418 -3.53 -24.47 14.80
N THR A 419 -2.80 -25.52 15.20
CA THR A 419 -3.38 -26.69 15.88
C THR A 419 -4.00 -26.29 17.22
N LYS A 420 -3.36 -25.41 18.01
CA LYS A 420 -3.88 -24.91 19.30
C LYS A 420 -5.21 -24.16 19.19
N THR A 421 -5.62 -23.69 18.00
CA THR A 421 -6.98 -23.13 17.82
C THR A 421 -8.07 -24.19 17.73
N GLY A 422 -7.72 -25.45 17.44
CA GLY A 422 -8.66 -26.50 17.03
C GLY A 422 -8.94 -26.53 15.52
N LEU A 423 -8.07 -25.92 14.70
CA LEU A 423 -7.97 -26.25 13.28
C LEU A 423 -7.18 -27.55 13.12
N LEU A 424 -7.34 -28.23 11.98
CA LEU A 424 -6.70 -29.51 11.69
C LEU A 424 -5.83 -29.38 10.43
N PRO A 425 -4.54 -29.02 10.55
CA PRO A 425 -3.61 -28.98 9.43
C PRO A 425 -3.43 -30.37 8.79
N VAL A 426 -3.78 -30.49 7.52
CA VAL A 426 -3.55 -31.72 6.72
C VAL A 426 -2.53 -31.53 5.60
N ALA A 427 -2.18 -30.28 5.28
CA ALA A 427 -1.22 -29.95 4.24
C ALA A 427 -0.40 -28.68 4.54
N LEU A 428 0.86 -28.68 4.11
CA LEU A 428 1.76 -27.54 4.07
C LEU A 428 2.09 -27.24 2.59
N ILE A 429 1.94 -25.98 2.18
CA ILE A 429 1.99 -25.56 0.77
C ILE A 429 2.90 -24.34 0.59
N CYS A 430 3.81 -24.40 -0.37
CA CYS A 430 4.73 -23.30 -0.69
C CYS A 430 5.21 -23.33 -2.14
N ASP A 431 6.04 -22.35 -2.51
CA ASP A 431 6.80 -22.32 -3.77
C ASP A 431 8.02 -23.28 -3.71
N GLN A 432 8.82 -23.36 -4.78
CA GLN A 432 10.01 -24.21 -4.87
C GLN A 432 11.32 -23.51 -4.47
N GLY A 433 11.29 -22.48 -3.61
CA GLY A 433 12.48 -21.81 -3.07
C GLY A 433 13.49 -22.78 -2.43
N THR A 434 14.79 -22.51 -2.59
CA THR A 434 15.86 -23.39 -2.09
C THR A 434 15.88 -23.45 -0.55
N SER A 435 15.60 -22.31 0.09
CA SER A 435 15.29 -22.18 1.52
C SER A 435 14.14 -23.09 1.96
N PHE A 436 13.04 -23.07 1.22
CA PHE A 436 11.80 -23.78 1.54
C PHE A 436 12.00 -25.30 1.40
N GLN A 437 12.62 -25.73 0.30
CA GLN A 437 13.05 -27.12 0.11
C GLN A 437 14.01 -27.61 1.21
N SER A 438 14.95 -26.75 1.67
CA SER A 438 15.86 -27.08 2.78
C SER A 438 15.13 -27.25 4.11
N ALA A 439 14.15 -26.39 4.42
CA ALA A 439 13.33 -26.51 5.62
C ALA A 439 12.45 -27.78 5.59
N ILE A 440 11.79 -28.04 4.46
CA ILE A 440 10.95 -29.23 4.24
C ILE A 440 11.78 -30.51 4.36
N LYS A 441 12.98 -30.56 3.76
CA LYS A 441 13.89 -31.72 3.90
C LYS A 441 14.20 -32.02 5.37
N LYS A 442 14.51 -30.98 6.17
CA LYS A 442 14.79 -31.13 7.61
C LYS A 442 13.57 -31.61 8.42
N LEU A 443 12.35 -31.13 8.09
CA LEU A 443 11.11 -31.61 8.71
C LEU A 443 10.82 -33.08 8.36
N LYS A 444 11.12 -33.48 7.12
CA LYS A 444 11.04 -34.87 6.66
C LYS A 444 12.07 -35.77 7.36
N GLU A 445 13.28 -35.28 7.59
CA GLU A 445 14.34 -36.01 8.31
C GLU A 445 14.10 -36.11 9.82
N GLU A 446 13.41 -35.15 10.45
CA GLU A 446 12.85 -35.30 11.80
C GLU A 446 11.75 -36.38 11.82
N THR A 447 10.79 -36.29 10.89
CA THR A 447 9.65 -37.21 10.83
C THR A 447 10.06 -38.64 10.53
N LYS A 448 11.01 -38.86 9.60
CA LYS A 448 11.54 -40.19 9.27
C LYS A 448 12.20 -40.85 10.47
N ARG A 449 12.99 -40.11 11.27
CA ARG A 449 13.60 -40.66 12.49
C ARG A 449 12.55 -41.04 13.52
N HIS A 450 11.56 -40.17 13.76
CA HIS A 450 10.48 -40.47 14.69
C HIS A 450 9.65 -41.69 14.26
N GLN A 451 9.28 -41.81 12.98
CA GLN A 451 8.55 -42.98 12.49
C GLN A 451 9.38 -44.29 12.63
N ILE A 452 10.67 -44.26 12.29
CA ILE A 452 11.57 -45.43 12.47
C ILE A 452 11.70 -45.82 13.96
N GLN A 453 11.68 -44.86 14.88
CA GLN A 453 11.68 -45.14 16.32
C GLN A 453 10.37 -45.74 16.87
N MET A 454 9.31 -45.77 16.06
CA MET A 454 7.98 -46.29 16.38
C MET A 454 7.61 -47.48 15.47
N ASP A 455 8.57 -48.06 14.75
CA ASP A 455 8.42 -49.08 13.70
C ASP A 455 7.38 -48.73 12.59
N GLU A 456 7.09 -47.44 12.41
CA GLU A 456 6.23 -46.96 11.32
C GLU A 456 6.99 -46.88 9.99
N THR A 457 6.33 -47.29 8.90
CA THR A 457 6.82 -47.04 7.54
C THR A 457 6.85 -45.54 7.23
N TYR A 458 7.99 -45.04 6.76
CA TYR A 458 8.15 -43.63 6.41
C TYR A 458 7.29 -43.28 5.18
N ASP A 459 6.29 -42.41 5.37
CA ASP A 459 5.26 -42.16 4.36
C ASP A 459 5.41 -40.81 3.63
N ASP A 460 6.59 -40.20 3.68
CA ASP A 460 6.91 -38.97 2.93
C ASP A 460 6.13 -37.71 3.39
N THR A 461 5.51 -37.75 4.59
CA THR A 461 4.84 -36.63 5.27
C THR A 461 5.78 -35.89 6.24
N ILE A 462 5.24 -34.91 6.98
CA ILE A 462 5.84 -34.34 8.20
C ILE A 462 4.88 -34.47 9.39
N ILE A 463 5.40 -34.59 10.62
CA ILE A 463 4.60 -34.62 11.86
C ILE A 463 4.91 -33.40 12.74
N ILE A 464 3.87 -32.66 13.15
CA ILE A 464 3.94 -31.50 14.06
C ILE A 464 2.65 -31.48 14.93
N GLU A 465 2.74 -31.37 16.26
CA GLU A 465 1.59 -31.50 17.20
C GLU A 465 0.71 -32.74 16.93
N ASN A 466 1.35 -33.88 16.66
CA ASN A 466 0.72 -35.14 16.25
C ASN A 466 -0.15 -35.05 14.97
N GLN A 467 -0.11 -33.93 14.24
CA GLN A 467 -0.77 -33.77 12.93
C GLN A 467 0.16 -34.30 11.83
N LYS A 468 -0.33 -35.28 11.07
CA LYS A 468 0.39 -35.89 9.93
C LYS A 468 0.08 -35.11 8.64
N ILE A 469 1.04 -34.29 8.20
CA ILE A 469 0.84 -33.21 7.22
C ILE A 469 1.48 -33.57 5.88
N SER A 470 0.69 -33.47 4.80
CA SER A 470 1.14 -33.64 3.42
C SER A 470 1.93 -32.42 2.92
N ILE A 471 2.94 -32.64 2.08
CA ILE A 471 3.75 -31.57 1.47
C ILE A 471 3.35 -31.36 0.02
N LEU A 472 2.95 -30.15 -0.35
CA LEU A 472 2.64 -29.79 -1.73
C LEU A 472 3.42 -28.55 -2.16
N TYR A 473 3.84 -28.55 -3.42
CA TYR A 473 4.48 -27.40 -4.06
C TYR A 473 3.51 -26.81 -5.08
N ASP A 474 3.46 -25.49 -5.17
CA ASP A 474 2.44 -24.78 -5.93
C ASP A 474 2.42 -25.15 -7.44
N PRO A 475 1.34 -25.76 -7.98
CA PRO A 475 1.31 -26.21 -9.38
C PRO A 475 1.50 -25.09 -10.42
N PRO A 476 0.94 -23.87 -10.27
CA PRO A 476 1.32 -22.70 -11.08
C PRO A 476 2.83 -22.39 -11.11
N HIS A 477 3.54 -22.49 -9.98
CA HIS A 477 5.01 -22.35 -9.94
C HIS A 477 5.76 -23.54 -10.53
N LEU A 478 5.27 -24.77 -10.34
CA LEU A 478 5.86 -25.96 -10.97
C LEU A 478 5.75 -25.92 -12.50
N ILE A 479 4.58 -25.57 -13.06
CA ILE A 479 4.41 -25.47 -14.52
C ILE A 479 5.22 -24.31 -15.12
N LYS A 480 5.35 -23.17 -14.40
CA LYS A 480 6.31 -22.10 -14.74
C LYS A 480 7.74 -22.66 -14.83
N GLY A 481 8.15 -23.50 -13.88
CA GLY A 481 9.49 -24.10 -13.80
C GLY A 481 9.77 -25.15 -14.89
N ILE A 482 8.80 -26.01 -15.22
CA ILE A 482 8.87 -26.95 -16.34
C ILE A 482 9.09 -26.19 -17.66
N ARG A 483 8.26 -25.19 -17.96
CA ARG A 483 8.37 -24.38 -19.19
C ARG A 483 9.65 -23.54 -19.23
N ASN A 484 10.12 -23.02 -18.10
CA ASN A 484 11.41 -22.32 -18.01
C ASN A 484 12.60 -23.25 -18.30
N ASN A 485 12.53 -24.54 -17.96
CA ASN A 485 13.55 -25.50 -18.39
C ASN A 485 13.38 -25.87 -19.87
N PHE A 486 12.16 -26.16 -20.32
CA PHE A 486 11.89 -26.56 -21.72
C PHE A 486 12.31 -25.50 -22.74
N LEU A 487 12.24 -24.21 -22.37
CA LEU A 487 12.77 -23.08 -23.16
C LEU A 487 14.29 -23.12 -23.44
N ASN A 488 15.05 -23.93 -22.70
CA ASN A 488 16.52 -23.96 -22.76
C ASN A 488 17.08 -25.40 -22.69
N LYS A 489 16.22 -26.41 -22.84
CA LYS A 489 16.53 -27.84 -22.68
C LYS A 489 15.50 -28.68 -23.42
N ASN A 490 15.94 -29.70 -24.15
CA ASN A 490 15.02 -30.64 -24.78
C ASN A 490 14.47 -31.65 -23.75
N ILE A 491 13.28 -32.19 -23.97
CA ILE A 491 12.67 -33.19 -23.10
C ILE A 491 12.81 -34.57 -23.74
N LYS A 492 13.33 -35.56 -23.00
CA LYS A 492 13.44 -36.96 -23.41
C LYS A 492 12.48 -37.83 -22.60
N TYR A 493 11.72 -38.68 -23.29
CA TYR A 493 10.84 -39.68 -22.67
C TYR A 493 10.71 -40.90 -23.59
N ASN A 494 10.92 -42.11 -23.06
CA ASN A 494 10.96 -43.38 -23.79
C ASN A 494 11.83 -43.31 -25.06
N GLY A 495 13.06 -42.77 -24.92
CA GLY A 495 14.00 -42.53 -26.02
C GLY A 495 13.68 -41.32 -26.91
N LYS A 496 12.41 -40.89 -26.97
CA LYS A 496 11.95 -39.86 -27.92
C LYS A 496 12.14 -38.44 -27.37
N ILE A 497 12.57 -37.54 -28.25
CA ILE A 497 12.86 -36.13 -27.93
C ILE A 497 11.64 -35.25 -28.24
N SER A 498 11.48 -34.18 -27.46
CA SER A 498 10.57 -33.06 -27.69
C SER A 498 11.35 -31.75 -27.55
N LYS A 499 11.10 -30.77 -28.44
CA LYS A 499 11.84 -29.49 -28.52
C LYS A 499 10.92 -28.30 -28.31
N TRP A 500 11.43 -27.16 -27.84
CA TRP A 500 10.66 -25.91 -27.84
C TRP A 500 10.51 -25.35 -29.25
N ASP A 501 11.50 -25.59 -30.13
CA ASP A 501 11.52 -25.08 -31.51
C ASP A 501 10.34 -25.62 -32.35
N ASP A 502 9.89 -26.85 -32.08
CA ASP A 502 8.66 -27.42 -32.65
C ASP A 502 7.42 -26.53 -32.40
N ILE A 503 7.39 -25.81 -31.27
CA ILE A 503 6.33 -24.86 -30.90
C ILE A 503 6.54 -23.51 -31.57
N VAL A 504 7.80 -23.09 -31.75
CA VAL A 504 8.17 -21.86 -32.46
C VAL A 504 7.83 -21.98 -33.95
N ASP A 505 8.20 -23.08 -34.60
CA ASP A 505 7.92 -23.35 -36.02
C ASP A 505 6.41 -23.39 -36.30
N VAL A 506 5.61 -24.08 -35.46
CA VAL A 506 4.14 -24.11 -35.63
C VAL A 506 3.50 -22.76 -35.31
N TYR A 507 4.00 -21.99 -34.34
CA TYR A 507 3.53 -20.62 -34.10
C TYR A 507 3.86 -19.68 -35.27
N ASN A 508 5.06 -19.77 -35.84
CA ASN A 508 5.49 -18.98 -36.98
C ASN A 508 4.72 -19.35 -38.26
N THR A 509 4.40 -20.63 -38.43
CA THR A 509 3.51 -21.13 -39.50
C THR A 509 2.11 -20.56 -39.34
N ASP A 510 1.52 -20.67 -38.14
CA ASP A 510 0.21 -20.09 -37.81
C ASP A 510 0.17 -18.56 -37.97
N CYS A 511 1.28 -17.85 -37.73
CA CYS A 511 1.41 -16.41 -38.00
C CYS A 511 1.32 -16.03 -39.48
N LYS A 512 1.61 -16.94 -40.42
CA LYS A 512 1.60 -16.66 -41.87
C LYS A 512 0.19 -16.73 -42.49
N HIS A 513 -0.76 -17.37 -41.80
CA HIS A 513 -2.17 -17.36 -42.20
C HIS A 513 -2.83 -16.05 -41.72
N ALA A 514 -2.95 -15.07 -42.62
CA ALA A 514 -3.25 -13.69 -42.27
C ALA A 514 -4.64 -13.44 -41.65
N GLU A 515 -5.66 -14.21 -42.07
CA GLU A 515 -7.07 -13.90 -41.76
C GLU A 515 -7.65 -14.70 -40.57
N MET A 516 -7.42 -16.01 -40.53
CA MET A 516 -7.97 -16.90 -39.49
C MET A 516 -6.91 -17.83 -38.90
N ARG A 517 -6.38 -17.44 -37.73
CA ARG A 517 -5.33 -18.17 -37.02
C ARG A 517 -5.87 -19.24 -36.07
N MET A 518 -5.36 -20.47 -36.18
CA MET A 518 -5.63 -21.55 -35.23
C MET A 518 -5.19 -21.16 -33.81
N LEU A 519 -4.03 -20.50 -33.68
CA LEU A 519 -3.44 -20.12 -32.39
C LEU A 519 -3.66 -18.64 -32.02
N HIS A 520 -4.77 -18.02 -32.44
CA HIS A 520 -5.17 -16.61 -32.18
C HIS A 520 -5.13 -16.14 -30.71
N LYS A 521 -4.97 -17.03 -29.72
CA LYS A 521 -4.80 -16.69 -28.30
C LYS A 521 -3.33 -16.53 -27.87
N LEU A 522 -2.39 -16.92 -28.73
CA LEU A 522 -0.95 -16.69 -28.56
C LEU A 522 -0.53 -15.39 -29.22
N ASN A 523 0.59 -14.87 -28.75
CA ASN A 523 1.40 -13.85 -29.41
C ASN A 523 2.86 -14.06 -28.95
N ASP A 524 3.78 -13.23 -29.42
CA ASP A 524 5.20 -13.39 -29.15
C ASP A 524 5.58 -13.47 -27.65
N GLU A 525 4.83 -12.80 -26.75
CA GLU A 525 5.07 -12.89 -25.29
C GLU A 525 4.79 -14.28 -24.70
N HIS A 526 4.25 -15.20 -25.50
CA HIS A 526 3.97 -16.58 -25.14
C HIS A 526 5.06 -17.53 -25.66
N VAL A 527 5.51 -17.36 -26.91
CA VAL A 527 6.32 -18.38 -27.63
C VAL A 527 7.78 -17.97 -27.85
N ILE A 528 8.06 -16.70 -28.13
CA ILE A 528 9.40 -16.24 -28.56
C ILE A 528 10.30 -16.00 -27.32
N PRO A 529 11.36 -16.79 -27.09
CA PRO A 529 12.07 -16.83 -25.80
C PRO A 529 12.52 -15.47 -25.22
N GLN A 530 12.93 -14.55 -26.09
CA GLN A 530 13.40 -13.20 -25.77
C GLN A 530 12.26 -12.27 -25.34
N LYS A 531 11.03 -12.52 -25.81
CA LYS A 531 9.83 -11.71 -25.55
C LYS A 531 8.94 -12.29 -24.42
N ILE A 532 9.19 -13.53 -23.99
CA ILE A 532 8.38 -14.18 -22.93
C ILE A 532 8.55 -13.50 -21.58
N LYS A 533 7.43 -13.03 -21.02
CA LYS A 533 7.35 -12.51 -19.64
C LYS A 533 7.36 -13.68 -18.64
N LYS A 534 8.56 -14.24 -18.38
CA LYS A 534 8.82 -15.53 -17.69
C LYS A 534 8.03 -15.78 -16.40
N MET A 535 7.63 -14.75 -15.66
CA MET A 535 6.84 -14.86 -14.41
C MET A 535 5.32 -15.04 -14.62
N LYS A 536 4.75 -14.75 -15.80
CA LYS A 536 3.30 -14.83 -16.03
C LYS A 536 2.84 -16.28 -16.25
N VAL A 537 2.16 -16.86 -15.25
CA VAL A 537 1.50 -18.18 -15.34
C VAL A 537 0.59 -18.25 -16.56
N LYS A 538 -0.23 -17.21 -16.80
CA LYS A 538 -1.19 -17.11 -17.92
C LYS A 538 -0.54 -17.24 -19.31
N ASN A 539 0.70 -16.79 -19.49
CA ASN A 539 1.42 -16.97 -20.76
C ASN A 539 1.87 -18.44 -20.90
N CYS A 540 2.38 -19.00 -19.80
CA CYS A 540 2.85 -20.39 -19.71
C CYS A 540 1.74 -21.43 -20.00
N THR A 541 0.58 -21.30 -19.35
CA THR A 541 -0.55 -22.24 -19.47
C THR A 541 -1.36 -22.08 -20.77
N ARG A 542 -1.09 -21.03 -21.55
CA ARG A 542 -1.60 -20.89 -22.92
C ARG A 542 -0.77 -21.66 -23.93
N VAL A 543 0.55 -21.68 -23.78
CA VAL A 543 1.43 -22.49 -24.65
C VAL A 543 1.34 -23.96 -24.30
N LEU A 544 1.43 -24.29 -23.00
CA LEU A 544 1.23 -25.66 -22.53
C LEU A 544 -0.27 -25.96 -22.40
N SER A 545 -0.98 -26.01 -23.54
CA SER A 545 -2.43 -26.20 -23.62
C SER A 545 -2.86 -27.20 -24.70
N LYS A 546 -4.06 -27.79 -24.54
CA LYS A 546 -4.64 -28.73 -25.52
C LYS A 546 -4.70 -28.15 -26.95
N THR A 547 -5.01 -26.86 -27.09
CA THR A 547 -5.10 -26.21 -28.41
C THR A 547 -3.75 -26.21 -29.14
N VAL A 548 -2.66 -25.92 -28.42
CA VAL A 548 -1.31 -25.98 -28.98
C VAL A 548 -0.90 -27.43 -29.25
N ALA A 549 -1.19 -28.37 -28.35
CA ALA A 549 -0.99 -29.80 -28.59
C ALA A 549 -1.72 -30.30 -29.86
N SER A 550 -2.93 -29.80 -30.13
CA SER A 550 -3.70 -30.11 -31.33
C SER A 550 -3.08 -29.52 -32.60
N ALA A 551 -2.64 -28.25 -32.58
CA ALA A 551 -1.98 -27.63 -33.73
C ALA A 551 -0.63 -28.29 -34.07
N LEU A 552 0.17 -28.62 -33.03
CA LEU A 552 1.40 -29.42 -33.19
C LEU A 552 1.10 -30.78 -33.82
N ARG A 553 0.07 -31.48 -33.34
CA ARG A 553 -0.32 -32.80 -33.87
C ARG A 553 -0.89 -32.75 -35.28
N TYR A 554 -1.64 -31.71 -35.62
CA TYR A 554 -2.16 -31.50 -36.98
C TYR A 554 -1.01 -31.21 -37.96
N THR A 555 -0.08 -30.33 -37.58
CA THR A 555 1.08 -30.00 -38.42
C THR A 555 2.01 -31.20 -38.61
N ALA A 556 2.07 -32.13 -37.63
CA ALA A 556 2.82 -33.39 -37.74
C ALA A 556 2.23 -34.42 -38.74
N ASN A 557 1.12 -34.12 -39.41
CA ASN A 557 0.59 -34.94 -40.50
C ASN A 557 1.12 -34.53 -41.89
N PHE A 558 1.86 -33.41 -41.99
CA PHE A 558 2.39 -32.89 -43.25
C PHE A 558 3.89 -33.16 -43.37
N SER A 559 4.41 -33.21 -44.59
CA SER A 559 5.86 -33.35 -44.86
C SER A 559 6.63 -32.04 -44.68
N HIS A 560 6.02 -30.90 -44.99
CA HIS A 560 6.67 -29.58 -44.95
C HIS A 560 5.79 -28.52 -44.27
N TYR A 561 6.43 -27.53 -43.66
CA TYR A 561 5.80 -26.29 -43.20
C TYR A 561 5.43 -25.39 -44.40
N VAL A 562 4.66 -24.33 -44.16
CA VAL A 562 4.17 -23.38 -45.20
C VAL A 562 5.29 -22.64 -45.94
N ASP A 563 6.53 -22.65 -45.41
CA ASP A 563 7.73 -22.11 -46.06
C ASP A 563 8.63 -23.18 -46.71
N GLY A 564 8.14 -24.40 -46.91
CA GLY A 564 8.87 -25.47 -47.59
C GLY A 564 9.97 -26.14 -46.74
N LYS A 565 10.18 -25.71 -45.49
CA LYS A 565 11.04 -26.43 -44.54
C LYS A 565 10.41 -27.78 -44.18
N LEU A 566 11.20 -28.86 -44.12
CA LEU A 566 10.74 -30.19 -43.68
C LEU A 566 10.20 -30.15 -42.25
N VAL A 567 9.09 -30.86 -42.00
CA VAL A 567 8.48 -30.98 -40.66
C VAL A 567 9.38 -31.74 -39.70
N SER A 568 9.55 -31.20 -38.49
CA SER A 568 10.40 -31.77 -37.45
C SER A 568 9.91 -33.13 -36.96
N GLU A 569 10.76 -34.16 -36.98
CA GLU A 569 10.46 -35.50 -36.46
C GLU A 569 10.06 -35.50 -34.97
N THR A 570 10.51 -34.51 -34.19
CA THR A 570 10.14 -34.41 -32.77
C THR A 570 8.74 -33.83 -32.56
N LEU A 571 8.11 -33.25 -33.58
CA LEU A 571 6.85 -32.50 -33.47
C LEU A 571 5.69 -33.31 -32.87
N LEU A 572 5.51 -34.56 -33.32
CA LEU A 572 4.48 -35.46 -32.79
C LEU A 572 4.73 -35.87 -31.33
N ASN A 573 5.99 -35.89 -30.89
CA ASN A 573 6.36 -36.17 -29.51
C ASN A 573 6.14 -34.92 -28.64
N THR A 574 6.51 -33.75 -29.15
CA THR A 574 6.22 -32.46 -28.52
C THR A 574 4.71 -32.24 -28.35
N ALA A 575 3.88 -32.58 -29.34
CA ALA A 575 2.42 -32.57 -29.21
C ALA A 575 1.91 -33.43 -28.04
N LYS A 576 2.44 -34.66 -27.90
CA LYS A 576 2.10 -35.58 -26.79
C LYS A 576 2.60 -35.05 -25.43
N MET A 577 3.73 -34.36 -25.41
CA MET A 577 4.30 -33.76 -24.20
C MET A 577 3.54 -32.52 -23.74
N VAL A 578 3.18 -31.63 -24.67
CA VAL A 578 2.36 -30.43 -24.42
C VAL A 578 0.97 -30.82 -23.91
N SER A 579 0.32 -31.84 -24.50
CA SER A 579 -0.95 -32.37 -23.96
C SER A 579 -0.78 -32.89 -22.54
N PHE A 580 0.26 -33.69 -22.28
CA PHE A 580 0.50 -34.25 -20.94
C PHE A 580 0.65 -33.16 -19.87
N PHE A 581 1.33 -32.05 -20.16
CA PHE A 581 1.47 -30.95 -19.21
C PHE A 581 0.19 -30.12 -19.01
N ASP A 582 -0.66 -29.99 -20.04
CA ASP A 582 -2.01 -29.38 -19.92
C ASP A 582 -2.94 -30.25 -19.05
N ASP A 583 -2.99 -31.55 -19.34
CA ASP A 583 -3.77 -32.55 -18.58
C ASP A 583 -3.26 -32.64 -17.12
N LEU A 584 -1.93 -32.58 -16.89
CA LEU A 584 -1.31 -32.54 -15.56
C LEU A 584 -1.71 -31.29 -14.76
N PHE A 585 -1.57 -30.10 -15.36
CA PHE A 585 -1.88 -28.84 -14.69
C PHE A 585 -3.37 -28.73 -14.34
N ASP A 586 -4.27 -29.14 -15.26
CA ASP A 586 -5.71 -29.21 -14.99
C ASP A 586 -6.01 -30.10 -13.78
N SER A 587 -5.39 -31.30 -13.71
CA SER A 587 -5.62 -32.27 -12.62
C SER A 587 -5.23 -31.73 -11.24
N CYS A 588 -4.30 -30.78 -11.18
CA CYS A 588 -3.87 -30.11 -9.94
C CYS A 588 -4.64 -28.81 -9.66
N ASN A 589 -5.42 -28.30 -10.63
CA ASN A 589 -6.10 -26.99 -10.56
C ASN A 589 -7.62 -27.06 -10.79
N GLY A 590 -8.20 -28.26 -10.67
CA GLY A 590 -9.63 -28.50 -10.75
C GLY A 590 -10.42 -27.96 -9.54
N SER A 591 -11.60 -27.37 -9.81
CA SER A 591 -12.52 -26.83 -8.80
C SER A 591 -14.01 -27.04 -9.08
N SER A 592 -14.39 -27.30 -10.33
CA SER A 592 -15.80 -27.47 -10.72
C SER A 592 -16.43 -28.69 -10.06
N ILE A 593 -17.65 -28.54 -9.56
CA ILE A 593 -18.51 -29.64 -9.07
C ILE A 593 -19.26 -30.30 -10.25
N THR A 594 -19.47 -29.56 -11.35
CA THR A 594 -20.32 -29.97 -12.47
C THR A 594 -19.49 -30.29 -13.71
N ILE A 595 -19.87 -31.33 -14.45
CA ILE A 595 -19.27 -31.73 -15.74
C ILE A 595 -19.73 -30.79 -16.89
N LYS A 596 -19.71 -29.47 -16.66
CA LYS A 596 -19.99 -28.46 -17.71
C LYS A 596 -18.82 -28.32 -18.69
N ASN A 597 -17.59 -28.63 -18.26
CA ASN A 597 -16.39 -28.64 -19.09
C ASN A 597 -16.25 -29.95 -19.89
N LYS A 598 -17.14 -30.19 -20.87
CA LYS A 598 -17.18 -31.44 -21.67
C LYS A 598 -15.82 -31.84 -22.30
N GLY A 599 -14.89 -30.91 -22.51
CA GLY A 599 -13.58 -31.16 -23.14
C GLY A 599 -12.36 -31.29 -22.20
N LYS A 600 -12.48 -31.12 -20.88
CA LYS A 600 -11.33 -31.16 -19.94
C LYS A 600 -11.65 -31.99 -18.67
N PRO A 601 -11.55 -33.33 -18.72
CA PRO A 601 -12.05 -34.23 -17.67
C PRO A 601 -11.27 -34.21 -16.36
N LEU A 602 -10.09 -33.59 -16.33
CA LEU A 602 -9.27 -33.40 -15.13
C LEU A 602 -9.45 -31.99 -14.51
N ARG A 603 -10.11 -31.04 -15.18
CA ARG A 603 -10.34 -29.68 -14.64
C ARG A 603 -11.60 -29.58 -13.77
N GLN A 604 -11.76 -30.53 -12.85
CA GLN A 604 -12.92 -30.66 -11.95
C GLN A 604 -12.51 -31.13 -10.56
N ALA A 605 -13.46 -31.25 -9.63
CA ALA A 605 -13.21 -31.88 -8.33
C ALA A 605 -12.84 -33.36 -8.50
N ALA A 606 -11.91 -33.85 -7.67
CA ALA A 606 -11.64 -35.27 -7.53
C ALA A 606 -12.77 -35.96 -6.76
N SER A 607 -13.17 -37.13 -7.25
CA SER A 607 -14.23 -37.99 -6.71
C SER A 607 -13.86 -39.47 -6.94
N LYS A 608 -14.56 -40.40 -6.25
CA LYS A 608 -14.38 -41.86 -6.41
C LYS A 608 -14.46 -42.33 -7.87
N ASN A 609 -15.28 -41.66 -8.69
CA ASN A 609 -15.54 -42.05 -10.08
C ASN A 609 -14.72 -41.19 -11.09
N SER A 610 -13.85 -40.31 -10.61
CA SER A 610 -13.06 -39.41 -11.46
C SER A 610 -11.70 -40.03 -11.85
N LYS A 611 -11.21 -39.73 -13.05
CA LYS A 611 -9.92 -40.26 -13.56
C LYS A 611 -8.66 -39.72 -12.86
N HIS A 612 -8.79 -38.92 -11.79
CA HIS A 612 -7.64 -38.30 -11.11
C HIS A 612 -6.68 -39.32 -10.51
N ILE A 613 -7.16 -40.35 -9.80
CA ILE A 613 -6.28 -41.26 -9.05
C ILE A 613 -5.47 -42.18 -9.97
N SER A 614 -6.03 -42.64 -11.08
CA SER A 614 -5.25 -43.35 -12.12
C SER A 614 -4.29 -42.38 -12.81
N PHE A 615 -4.78 -41.25 -13.31
CA PHE A 615 -3.93 -40.26 -13.99
C PHE A 615 -2.76 -39.78 -13.13
N TRP A 616 -2.95 -39.53 -11.83
CA TRP A 616 -1.86 -39.13 -10.93
C TRP A 616 -0.82 -40.24 -10.73
N LYS A 617 -1.23 -41.52 -10.66
CA LYS A 617 -0.29 -42.65 -10.60
C LYS A 617 0.52 -42.79 -11.89
N ASP A 618 -0.12 -42.64 -13.05
CA ASP A 618 0.55 -42.73 -14.35
C ASP A 618 1.45 -41.51 -14.62
N ALA A 619 1.02 -40.31 -14.21
CA ALA A 619 1.80 -39.09 -14.29
C ALA A 619 3.02 -39.11 -13.36
N ILE A 620 2.95 -39.74 -12.17
CA ILE A 620 4.10 -39.97 -11.30
C ILE A 620 5.17 -40.78 -12.05
N LYS A 621 4.83 -41.97 -12.57
CA LYS A 621 5.77 -42.82 -13.33
C LYS A 621 6.42 -42.04 -14.48
N LYS A 622 5.59 -41.42 -15.33
CA LYS A 622 6.06 -40.63 -16.47
C LYS A 622 6.96 -39.46 -16.06
N LEU A 623 6.74 -38.84 -14.90
CA LEU A 623 7.62 -37.79 -14.37
C LEU A 623 8.91 -38.34 -13.75
N GLU A 624 8.94 -39.59 -13.29
CA GLU A 624 10.15 -40.26 -12.78
C GLU A 624 11.05 -40.69 -13.96
N ASP A 625 10.44 -41.20 -15.03
CA ASP A 625 11.11 -41.59 -16.29
C ASP A 625 11.67 -40.40 -17.09
N LEU A 626 10.93 -39.29 -17.17
CA LEU A 626 11.26 -38.13 -18.01
C LEU A 626 12.63 -37.51 -17.65
N LYS A 627 13.35 -37.02 -18.65
CA LYS A 627 14.65 -36.34 -18.48
C LYS A 627 14.69 -35.05 -19.29
N PHE A 628 15.46 -34.07 -18.84
CA PHE A 628 15.76 -32.84 -19.59
C PHE A 628 17.21 -32.89 -20.07
N ILE A 629 17.44 -32.75 -21.37
CA ILE A 629 18.76 -32.68 -22.00
C ILE A 629 19.22 -31.23 -22.01
N ASP A 630 20.39 -30.92 -21.42
CA ASP A 630 21.00 -29.59 -21.49
C ASP A 630 21.78 -29.34 -22.81
N ASN A 631 22.25 -28.11 -23.01
CA ASN A 631 23.01 -27.73 -24.21
C ASN A 631 24.31 -28.53 -24.40
N ASN A 632 24.79 -29.22 -23.35
CA ASN A 632 25.99 -30.06 -23.38
C ASN A 632 25.61 -31.55 -23.54
N ALA A 633 24.40 -31.82 -24.04
CA ALA A 633 23.78 -33.14 -24.21
C ALA A 633 23.59 -33.96 -22.91
N ARG A 634 23.73 -33.37 -21.72
CA ARG A 634 23.62 -34.11 -20.44
C ARG A 634 22.18 -34.22 -19.99
N GLU A 635 21.77 -35.41 -19.58
CA GLU A 635 20.46 -35.65 -18.99
C GLU A 635 20.41 -35.20 -17.52
N CYS A 636 19.37 -34.43 -17.17
CA CYS A 636 19.13 -33.93 -15.82
C CYS A 636 17.66 -34.04 -15.42
N VAL A 637 17.41 -34.13 -14.11
CA VAL A 637 16.07 -34.12 -13.51
C VAL A 637 15.87 -32.76 -12.83
N VAL A 638 14.85 -32.01 -13.25
CA VAL A 638 14.66 -30.62 -12.80
C VAL A 638 13.89 -30.54 -11.48
N PRO A 639 14.10 -29.51 -10.63
CA PRO A 639 13.41 -29.41 -9.33
C PRO A 639 11.88 -29.46 -9.44
N SER A 640 11.30 -28.78 -10.43
CA SER A 640 9.85 -28.73 -10.63
C SER A 640 9.23 -30.08 -11.00
N GLN A 641 10.00 -30.98 -11.58
CA GLN A 641 9.60 -32.36 -11.91
C GLN A 641 9.53 -33.21 -10.64
N LYS A 642 10.59 -33.18 -9.81
CA LYS A 642 10.61 -33.83 -8.48
C LYS A 642 9.47 -33.31 -7.58
N ASN A 643 9.27 -31.99 -7.59
CA ASN A 643 8.26 -31.34 -6.75
C ASN A 643 6.83 -31.58 -7.26
N PHE A 644 6.62 -31.79 -8.58
CA PHE A 644 5.35 -32.34 -9.08
C PHE A 644 5.10 -33.75 -8.55
N ILE A 645 6.10 -34.65 -8.59
CA ILE A 645 5.96 -36.03 -8.08
C ILE A 645 5.56 -36.01 -6.59
N THR A 646 6.21 -35.20 -5.75
CA THR A 646 5.84 -35.03 -4.33
C THR A 646 4.39 -34.54 -4.19
N THR A 647 4.01 -33.51 -4.97
CA THR A 647 2.66 -32.92 -4.95
C THR A 647 1.59 -33.93 -5.36
N LEU A 648 1.83 -34.76 -6.38
CA LEU A 648 0.92 -35.83 -6.81
C LEU A 648 0.79 -36.93 -5.75
N LYS A 649 1.91 -37.39 -5.17
CA LYS A 649 1.91 -38.38 -4.08
C LYS A 649 1.12 -37.87 -2.85
N SER A 650 1.23 -36.59 -2.53
CA SER A 650 0.42 -35.95 -1.47
C SER A 650 -1.05 -35.70 -1.85
N LEU A 651 -1.39 -35.40 -3.10
CA LEU A 651 -2.79 -35.32 -3.55
C LEU A 651 -3.50 -36.67 -3.47
N ILE A 652 -2.82 -37.77 -3.80
CA ILE A 652 -3.33 -39.15 -3.61
C ILE A 652 -3.57 -39.42 -2.11
N ARG A 653 -2.60 -39.10 -1.25
CA ARG A 653 -2.71 -39.27 0.22
C ARG A 653 -3.88 -38.48 0.81
N LEU A 654 -4.02 -37.21 0.43
CA LEU A 654 -5.13 -36.34 0.84
C LEU A 654 -6.48 -36.87 0.36
N TRP A 655 -6.59 -37.33 -0.89
CA TRP A 655 -7.82 -37.94 -1.38
C TRP A 655 -8.24 -39.13 -0.51
N HIS A 656 -7.34 -40.07 -0.23
CA HIS A 656 -7.66 -41.22 0.61
C HIS A 656 -7.99 -40.82 2.07
N PHE A 657 -7.28 -39.85 2.64
CA PHE A 657 -7.57 -39.30 3.98
C PHE A 657 -9.00 -38.72 4.09
N PHE A 658 -9.47 -38.01 3.05
CA PHE A 658 -10.83 -37.47 3.02
C PHE A 658 -11.87 -38.55 2.67
N GLN A 659 -11.53 -39.48 1.78
CA GLN A 659 -12.40 -40.58 1.37
C GLN A 659 -12.77 -41.49 2.56
N SER A 660 -11.81 -41.82 3.44
CA SER A 660 -12.08 -42.58 4.67
C SER A 660 -12.92 -41.82 5.71
N ARG A 661 -13.12 -40.51 5.51
CA ARG A 661 -13.97 -39.61 6.31
C ARG A 661 -15.27 -39.25 5.60
N GLY A 662 -15.74 -40.10 4.69
CA GLY A 662 -17.01 -39.95 3.97
C GLY A 662 -17.08 -38.77 2.99
N CYS A 663 -15.97 -38.07 2.73
CA CYS A 663 -15.97 -36.88 1.88
C CYS A 663 -16.07 -37.27 0.41
N LYS A 664 -17.21 -36.93 -0.22
CA LYS A 664 -17.52 -37.34 -1.61
C LYS A 664 -16.68 -36.61 -2.68
N LEU A 665 -16.09 -35.45 -2.36
CA LEU A 665 -15.38 -34.58 -3.28
C LEU A 665 -14.17 -33.89 -2.62
N MET A 666 -13.06 -33.77 -3.35
CA MET A 666 -11.89 -32.94 -3.03
C MET A 666 -11.63 -31.97 -4.19
N ARG A 667 -11.17 -30.74 -3.94
CA ARG A 667 -10.84 -29.78 -5.01
C ARG A 667 -9.32 -29.57 -5.08
N PRO A 668 -8.61 -30.09 -6.09
CA PRO A 668 -7.17 -29.89 -6.24
C PRO A 668 -6.73 -28.42 -6.14
N ARG A 669 -7.52 -27.47 -6.70
CA ARG A 669 -7.29 -26.02 -6.59
C ARG A 669 -7.36 -25.44 -5.17
N TYR A 670 -7.76 -26.20 -4.15
CA TYR A 670 -7.64 -25.74 -2.76
C TYR A 670 -6.22 -25.96 -2.21
N PHE A 671 -5.37 -26.74 -2.90
CA PHE A 671 -4.00 -27.06 -2.52
C PHE A 671 -2.95 -26.34 -3.39
N ASN A 672 -3.14 -25.03 -3.59
CA ASN A 672 -2.24 -24.12 -4.31
C ASN A 672 -2.09 -22.76 -3.59
N THR A 673 -1.08 -21.96 -3.95
CA THR A 673 -0.78 -20.66 -3.30
C THR A 673 -1.49 -19.45 -3.92
N ASP A 674 -2.40 -19.65 -4.90
CA ASP A 674 -3.27 -18.58 -5.46
C ASP A 674 -3.86 -17.62 -4.41
N PRO A 675 -4.35 -18.06 -3.22
CA PRO A 675 -4.84 -17.14 -2.18
C PRO A 675 -3.82 -16.11 -1.68
N LEU A 676 -2.55 -16.51 -1.66
CA LEU A 676 -1.42 -15.77 -1.12
C LEU A 676 -0.81 -14.87 -2.21
N GLU A 677 -0.66 -15.37 -3.45
CA GLU A 677 -0.36 -14.51 -4.61
C GLU A 677 -1.42 -13.40 -4.77
N ASN A 678 -2.71 -13.72 -4.65
CA ASN A 678 -3.79 -12.74 -4.69
C ASN A 678 -3.74 -11.74 -3.50
N PHE A 679 -3.33 -12.19 -2.32
CA PHE A 679 -3.09 -11.30 -1.18
C PHE A 679 -1.91 -10.34 -1.45
N PHE A 680 -0.80 -10.83 -2.03
CA PHE A 680 0.32 -9.99 -2.44
C PHE A 680 -0.08 -9.01 -3.55
N GLY A 681 -0.94 -9.42 -4.49
CA GLY A 681 -1.54 -8.52 -5.47
C GLY A 681 -2.31 -7.36 -4.81
N GLN A 682 -3.13 -7.65 -3.81
CA GLN A 682 -3.82 -6.64 -3.01
C GLN A 682 -2.84 -5.75 -2.21
N VAL A 683 -1.77 -6.32 -1.65
CA VAL A 683 -0.73 -5.56 -0.93
C VAL A 683 -0.08 -4.52 -1.83
N ARG A 684 0.33 -4.90 -3.05
CA ARG A 684 0.95 -3.98 -4.02
C ARG A 684 -0.05 -2.95 -4.55
N ALA A 685 -1.30 -3.35 -4.81
CA ALA A 685 -2.34 -2.46 -5.31
C ALA A 685 -2.79 -1.38 -4.30
N TYR A 686 -2.77 -1.67 -2.99
CA TYR A 686 -3.39 -0.84 -1.95
C TYR A 686 -2.93 0.62 -1.93
N SER A 687 -1.69 0.90 -2.36
CA SER A 687 -1.11 2.26 -2.34
C SER A 687 -1.13 2.99 -3.69
N PHE A 688 -1.70 2.40 -4.76
CA PHE A 688 -1.87 2.90 -6.14
C PHE A 688 -0.59 3.33 -6.90
N ARG A 689 0.26 4.16 -6.31
CA ARG A 689 1.49 4.71 -6.90
C ARG A 689 2.77 4.16 -6.26
N ASN A 690 2.66 3.45 -5.14
CA ASN A 690 3.76 2.67 -4.59
C ASN A 690 3.39 1.19 -4.57
N ASN A 691 3.99 0.42 -5.48
CA ASN A 691 3.76 -1.01 -5.59
C ASN A 691 4.74 -1.81 -4.69
N ASP A 692 5.79 -1.17 -4.20
CA ASP A 692 6.86 -1.76 -3.39
C ASP A 692 6.80 -1.16 -1.96
N PRO A 693 5.92 -1.65 -1.07
CA PRO A 693 5.81 -1.12 0.28
C PRO A 693 7.06 -1.43 1.10
N ASN A 694 7.49 -0.51 1.97
CA ASN A 694 8.45 -0.83 3.03
C ASN A 694 7.78 -1.51 4.23
N CYS A 695 8.56 -2.06 5.16
CA CYS A 695 8.05 -2.82 6.32
C CYS A 695 6.95 -2.07 7.09
N LYS A 696 7.12 -0.77 7.34
CA LYS A 696 6.14 0.08 8.05
C LYS A 696 4.85 0.28 7.23
N LEU A 697 4.93 0.40 5.91
CA LEU A 697 3.76 0.46 5.04
C LEU A 697 3.09 -0.91 4.90
N PHE A 698 3.86 -2.00 4.75
CA PHE A 698 3.37 -3.37 4.72
C PHE A 698 2.58 -3.72 5.98
N LYS A 699 3.13 -3.46 7.17
CA LYS A 699 2.47 -3.60 8.48
C LYS A 699 1.12 -2.89 8.54
N ASN A 700 1.04 -1.67 7.99
CA ASN A 700 -0.20 -0.91 7.87
C ASN A 700 -1.17 -1.49 6.82
N ILE A 701 -0.68 -2.05 5.71
CA ILE A 701 -1.48 -2.67 4.65
C ILE A 701 -2.03 -4.02 5.10
N PHE A 702 -1.24 -4.90 5.73
CA PHE A 702 -1.68 -6.17 6.31
C PHE A 702 -2.85 -5.96 7.29
N ARG A 703 -2.66 -5.04 8.24
CA ARG A 703 -3.69 -4.53 9.17
C ARG A 703 -4.90 -3.90 8.47
N SER A 704 -4.77 -3.43 7.23
CA SER A 704 -5.86 -2.87 6.42
C SER A 704 -6.61 -3.92 5.61
N LEU A 705 -5.92 -4.92 5.04
CA LEU A 705 -6.51 -6.02 4.28
C LEU A 705 -7.23 -7.01 5.19
N LEU A 706 -6.76 -7.17 6.43
CA LEU A 706 -7.53 -7.78 7.52
C LEU A 706 -8.83 -7.01 7.83
N ILE A 707 -8.94 -5.72 7.49
CA ILE A 707 -10.14 -4.89 7.76
C ILE A 707 -11.06 -4.79 6.52
N THR A 708 -10.52 -4.77 5.30
CA THR A 708 -11.33 -4.59 4.07
C THR A 708 -11.96 -5.88 3.55
N ARG A 709 -11.32 -7.05 3.70
CA ARG A 709 -11.86 -8.35 3.23
C ARG A 709 -13.18 -8.75 3.90
N PHE A 710 -13.65 -7.98 4.90
CA PHE A 710 -14.99 -8.02 5.46
C PHE A 710 -16.12 -7.49 4.56
N ILE A 711 -15.82 -6.74 3.48
CA ILE A 711 -16.83 -6.32 2.50
C ILE A 711 -16.27 -6.49 1.08
N HIS A 712 -16.87 -7.39 0.30
CA HIS A 712 -16.51 -7.63 -1.10
C HIS A 712 -16.80 -6.39 -1.96
N PHE A 713 -15.74 -5.70 -2.41
CA PHE A 713 -15.83 -4.48 -3.24
C PHE A 713 -14.65 -4.37 -4.25
N HIS A 714 -14.26 -5.46 -4.91
CA HIS A 714 -13.25 -5.44 -5.99
C HIS A 714 -13.66 -6.33 -7.19
N SER A 715 -13.12 -5.98 -8.35
CA SER A 715 -13.49 -6.50 -9.68
C SER A 715 -12.42 -7.43 -10.29
N ASP A 716 -12.78 -8.07 -11.39
CA ASP A 716 -12.20 -9.29 -12.00
C ASP A 716 -10.85 -9.09 -12.72
N THR A 717 -9.94 -8.28 -12.15
CA THR A 717 -8.72 -7.79 -12.84
C THR A 717 -7.41 -8.19 -12.16
N TYR A 718 -7.40 -9.33 -11.46
CA TYR A 718 -6.19 -9.93 -10.90
C TYR A 718 -5.48 -10.85 -11.91
N ASN A 719 -4.18 -11.10 -11.72
CA ASN A 719 -3.38 -11.95 -12.62
C ASN A 719 -3.68 -13.46 -12.48
N CYS A 720 -4.31 -13.86 -11.38
CA CYS A 720 -4.66 -15.24 -11.04
C CYS A 720 -6.19 -15.35 -10.93
N GLU A 721 -6.77 -16.51 -11.25
CA GLU A 721 -8.24 -16.69 -11.21
C GLU A 721 -8.76 -16.54 -9.77
N ASP A 722 -9.93 -15.90 -9.59
CA ASP A 722 -10.42 -15.52 -8.26
C ASP A 722 -10.50 -16.70 -7.27
N SER A 723 -10.11 -16.41 -6.02
CA SER A 723 -10.17 -17.32 -4.88
C SER A 723 -10.80 -16.57 -3.69
N SER A 724 -12.02 -16.06 -3.89
CA SER A 724 -12.87 -15.35 -2.91
C SER A 724 -13.39 -16.25 -1.77
N GLY A 725 -12.50 -16.89 -1.02
CA GLY A 725 -12.84 -17.58 0.22
C GLY A 725 -13.09 -16.62 1.38
N ASP A 726 -14.05 -16.96 2.23
CA ASP A 726 -14.46 -16.18 3.41
C ASP A 726 -13.35 -16.13 4.48
N GLN A 727 -13.30 -15.06 5.27
CA GLN A 727 -12.41 -15.00 6.44
C GLN A 727 -13.02 -15.71 7.66
N ILE A 728 -12.17 -16.34 8.48
CA ILE A 728 -12.59 -17.01 9.72
C ILE A 728 -13.04 -15.99 10.76
N ILE A 729 -12.20 -14.98 10.98
CA ILE A 729 -12.34 -14.00 12.03
C ILE A 729 -13.52 -13.08 11.74
N LYS A 730 -14.31 -12.70 12.76
CA LYS A 730 -15.26 -11.57 12.64
C LYS A 730 -14.64 -10.26 13.15
N LEU A 731 -14.78 -9.19 12.37
CA LEU A 731 -14.13 -7.91 12.63
C LEU A 731 -14.46 -7.30 14.01
N LYS A 732 -15.63 -7.58 14.59
CA LYS A 732 -16.00 -7.08 15.93
C LYS A 732 -15.04 -7.60 17.00
N ASN A 733 -14.73 -8.89 16.96
CA ASN A 733 -13.99 -9.60 18.02
C ASN A 733 -12.53 -9.11 18.09
N LEU A 734 -11.95 -8.69 16.95
CA LEU A 734 -10.63 -8.04 16.89
C LEU A 734 -10.54 -6.69 17.62
N PHE A 735 -11.66 -6.11 18.07
CA PHE A 735 -11.69 -4.81 18.76
C PHE A 735 -12.23 -4.88 20.19
N HIS A 736 -12.83 -6.00 20.60
CA HIS A 736 -13.16 -6.25 22.01
C HIS A 736 -11.86 -6.46 22.82
N HIS A 737 -11.68 -5.66 23.87
CA HIS A 737 -10.54 -5.76 24.77
C HIS A 737 -10.86 -6.71 25.92
N ASN A 738 -10.01 -7.73 26.09
CA ASN A 738 -9.56 -8.09 27.43
C ASN A 738 -8.34 -7.21 27.74
N GLN A 739 -8.08 -6.93 29.02
CA GLN A 739 -6.89 -6.24 29.49
C GLN A 739 -5.98 -7.24 30.17
N GLU A 740 -4.77 -7.42 29.65
CA GLU A 740 -3.56 -7.81 30.41
C GLU A 740 -2.34 -7.76 29.47
N ASP A 741 -1.19 -8.16 30.00
CA ASP A 741 0.20 -8.09 29.48
C ASP A 741 1.00 -6.87 29.95
N ASN A 742 1.61 -7.02 31.14
CA ASN A 742 2.75 -6.23 31.59
C ASN A 742 4.00 -6.58 30.77
N LEU A 743 5.01 -5.69 30.77
CA LEU A 743 6.33 -6.00 30.22
C LEU A 743 7.36 -6.00 31.34
N GLU A 744 8.09 -7.12 31.45
CA GLU A 744 9.34 -7.19 32.20
C GLU A 744 10.49 -6.58 31.39
N MET A 745 11.59 -6.24 32.07
CA MET A 745 12.68 -5.45 31.52
C MET A 745 14.02 -6.12 31.81
N ILE A 746 14.65 -6.68 30.76
CA ILE A 746 15.95 -7.34 30.86
C ILE A 746 17.07 -6.30 30.71
N THR A 747 17.98 -6.25 31.67
CA THR A 747 19.20 -5.43 31.64
C THR A 747 20.38 -6.23 31.09
N SER A 748 21.26 -5.59 30.32
CA SER A 748 22.57 -6.12 29.94
C SER A 748 23.61 -5.01 30.02
N SER A 749 24.75 -5.31 30.63
CA SER A 749 25.91 -4.42 30.72
C SER A 749 26.89 -4.67 29.56
N CYS A 750 27.71 -3.69 29.23
CA CYS A 750 28.85 -3.86 28.33
C CYS A 750 29.94 -2.87 28.72
N GLN A 751 31.20 -3.28 28.57
CA GLN A 751 32.37 -2.54 29.06
C GLN A 751 33.02 -1.69 27.95
N THR A 752 33.73 -0.65 28.36
CA THR A 752 34.51 0.24 27.48
C THR A 752 35.99 -0.15 27.46
N ALA A 753 36.61 -0.02 26.29
CA ALA A 753 38.07 0.00 26.13
C ALA A 753 38.43 1.05 25.08
N THR A 754 39.57 1.72 25.25
CA THR A 754 40.09 2.77 24.36
C THR A 754 41.59 2.61 24.24
N ILE A 755 42.18 2.95 23.09
CA ILE A 755 43.43 3.71 22.90
C ILE A 755 43.83 3.62 21.41
N MET A 756 44.27 4.74 20.83
CA MET A 756 45.01 4.80 19.56
C MET A 756 46.18 5.79 19.72
N SER A 757 47.17 5.67 18.84
CA SER A 757 48.49 6.33 18.92
C SER A 757 48.65 7.46 17.86
N PRO A 758 49.69 8.32 17.96
CA PRO A 758 49.63 9.67 17.39
C PRO A 758 50.04 9.77 15.92
N GLY A 759 49.32 10.62 15.17
CA GLY A 759 49.56 11.01 13.78
C GLY A 759 48.80 12.29 13.41
N GLU A 760 48.83 13.29 14.31
CA GLU A 760 47.67 14.18 14.51
C GLU A 760 47.70 15.51 13.74
N LYS A 761 48.87 16.16 13.59
CA LYS A 761 48.92 17.62 13.37
C LYS A 761 48.29 18.14 12.06
N GLU A 762 48.27 17.36 10.99
CA GLU A 762 47.67 17.79 9.71
C GLU A 762 46.19 17.37 9.55
N ASN A 763 45.81 16.22 10.13
CA ASN A 763 44.40 15.81 10.24
C ASN A 763 43.61 16.78 11.12
N LEU A 764 44.18 17.20 12.27
CA LEU A 764 43.55 18.10 13.24
C LEU A 764 42.99 19.39 12.61
N ILE A 765 43.65 19.97 11.61
CA ILE A 765 43.16 21.21 10.95
C ILE A 765 41.94 20.92 10.09
N THR A 766 41.92 19.79 9.37
CA THR A 766 40.80 19.37 8.53
C THR A 766 39.62 18.92 9.38
N GLU A 767 39.87 18.22 10.49
CA GLU A 767 38.87 17.80 11.45
C GLU A 767 38.29 18.98 12.24
N ALA A 768 39.10 19.96 12.66
CA ALA A 768 38.62 21.20 13.27
C ALA A 768 37.75 22.02 12.30
N ARG A 769 38.09 22.05 11.00
CA ARG A 769 37.24 22.67 9.96
C ARG A 769 35.91 21.93 9.80
N ARG A 770 35.94 20.59 9.73
CA ARG A 770 34.73 19.73 9.65
C ARG A 770 33.87 19.90 10.90
N GLU A 771 34.46 19.90 12.09
CA GLU A 771 33.74 20.01 13.36
C GLU A 771 33.20 21.43 13.61
N ARG A 772 33.87 22.49 13.14
CA ARG A 772 33.31 23.85 13.12
C ARG A 772 32.03 23.92 12.27
N LEU A 773 32.00 23.25 11.10
CA LEU A 773 30.78 23.13 10.28
C LEU A 773 29.71 22.27 10.98
N ASN A 774 30.10 21.19 11.66
CA ASN A 774 29.17 20.39 12.47
C ASN A 774 28.56 21.24 13.60
N VAL A 775 29.37 22.00 14.35
CA VAL A 775 28.92 22.90 15.42
C VAL A 775 27.97 23.97 14.90
N HIS A 776 28.26 24.62 13.76
CA HIS A 776 27.34 25.58 13.13
C HIS A 776 25.98 24.93 12.74
N SER A 777 26.01 23.70 12.22
CA SER A 777 24.80 22.93 11.85
C SER A 777 24.02 22.46 13.08
N ARG A 778 24.71 21.99 14.11
CA ARG A 778 24.15 21.63 15.42
C ARG A 778 23.55 22.86 16.09
N ALA A 779 24.18 24.03 16.05
CA ALA A 779 23.67 25.28 16.64
C ALA A 779 22.35 25.74 16.02
N TYR A 780 22.24 25.76 14.68
CA TYR A 780 20.96 26.03 14.00
C TYR A 780 19.86 25.06 14.43
N THR A 781 20.21 23.78 14.61
CA THR A 781 19.28 22.72 14.98
C THR A 781 18.88 22.79 16.46
N ALA A 782 19.82 23.09 17.35
CA ALA A 782 19.58 23.38 18.77
C ALA A 782 18.65 24.59 18.92
N GLY A 783 18.82 25.65 18.11
CA GLY A 783 17.90 26.80 18.06
C GLY A 783 16.44 26.41 17.71
N TRP A 784 16.23 25.36 16.92
CA TRP A 784 14.90 24.80 16.67
C TRP A 784 14.35 24.03 17.89
N VAL A 785 15.18 23.25 18.59
CA VAL A 785 14.80 22.56 19.84
C VAL A 785 14.44 23.56 20.93
N VAL A 786 15.30 24.56 21.17
CA VAL A 786 15.05 25.67 22.11
C VAL A 786 13.73 26.37 21.78
N ARG A 787 13.44 26.63 20.48
CA ARG A 787 12.13 27.20 20.09
C ARG A 787 10.95 26.33 20.51
N LYS A 788 11.07 25.00 20.53
CA LYS A 788 10.02 24.11 21.05
C LYS A 788 9.83 24.29 22.56
N CYS A 789 10.93 24.32 23.32
CA CYS A 789 10.87 24.53 24.77
C CYS A 789 10.25 25.90 25.11
N LEU A 790 10.73 26.99 24.50
CA LEU A 790 10.19 28.33 24.74
C LEU A 790 8.72 28.46 24.34
N ASN A 791 8.31 27.88 23.21
CA ASN A 791 6.89 27.87 22.79
C ASN A 791 5.99 26.99 23.69
N LYS A 792 6.55 26.12 24.54
CA LYS A 792 5.79 25.26 25.47
C LYS A 792 5.67 25.87 26.87
N PHE A 793 6.74 26.50 27.37
CA PHE A 793 6.82 26.98 28.76
C PHE A 793 6.72 28.50 28.91
N ASN A 794 6.98 29.27 27.84
CA ASN A 794 6.78 30.73 27.77
C ASN A 794 7.35 31.54 28.97
N CYS A 795 8.50 31.13 29.49
CA CYS A 795 9.16 31.75 30.63
C CYS A 795 10.33 32.67 30.19
N SER A 796 10.43 33.86 30.79
CA SER A 796 11.49 34.83 30.55
C SER A 796 12.86 34.35 31.03
N GLU A 797 12.92 33.75 32.22
CA GLU A 797 14.16 33.22 32.80
C GLU A 797 14.73 32.08 31.93
N CYS A 798 13.91 31.07 31.61
CA CYS A 798 14.32 29.98 30.74
C CYS A 798 14.74 30.46 29.34
N LYS A 799 14.15 31.57 28.84
CA LYS A 799 14.61 32.22 27.61
C LYS A 799 16.03 32.77 27.78
N ASN A 800 16.33 33.43 28.89
CA ASN A 800 17.66 33.96 29.17
C ASN A 800 18.70 32.83 29.40
N ASN A 801 18.32 31.68 29.96
CA ASN A 801 19.22 30.52 30.07
C ASN A 801 19.45 29.81 28.71
N LEU A 802 18.41 29.64 27.88
CA LEU A 802 18.45 28.84 26.64
C LEU A 802 18.82 29.64 25.38
N THR A 803 18.81 30.97 25.43
CA THR A 803 19.15 31.85 24.29
C THR A 803 20.06 32.97 24.73
N GLN A 804 20.95 33.40 23.84
CA GLN A 804 21.83 34.55 24.05
C GLN A 804 21.49 35.67 23.06
N ASN A 805 21.67 36.93 23.49
CA ASN A 805 21.26 38.10 22.71
C ASN A 805 22.33 38.58 21.71
N ASN A 806 23.59 38.21 21.93
CA ASN A 806 24.72 38.56 21.06
C ASN A 806 25.02 37.37 20.12
N GLU A 807 25.41 37.66 18.87
CA GLU A 807 25.87 36.62 17.95
C GLU A 807 27.32 36.22 18.30
N SER A 808 27.52 34.96 18.70
CA SER A 808 28.86 34.38 18.88
C SER A 808 29.27 33.54 17.66
N SER A 809 30.49 33.04 17.64
CA SER A 809 31.05 32.33 16.47
C SER A 809 30.20 31.14 16.01
N VAL A 810 29.59 30.40 16.94
CA VAL A 810 28.73 29.24 16.62
C VAL A 810 27.44 29.62 15.88
N HIS A 811 27.04 30.89 15.92
CA HIS A 811 25.83 31.40 15.26
C HIS A 811 26.02 31.82 13.81
N THR A 812 27.25 31.77 13.26
CA THR A 812 27.57 32.20 11.89
C THR A 812 26.57 31.66 10.85
N TRP A 813 26.18 30.38 10.95
CA TRP A 813 25.20 29.78 10.02
C TRP A 813 23.75 30.23 10.27
N ILE A 814 23.40 30.60 11.49
CA ILE A 814 22.06 31.10 11.83
C ILE A 814 21.86 32.48 11.22
N SER A 815 22.82 33.40 11.35
CA SER A 815 22.71 34.76 10.81
C SER A 815 22.86 34.84 9.29
N HIS A 816 23.51 33.87 8.66
CA HIS A 816 23.45 33.68 7.19
C HIS A 816 22.09 33.17 6.70
N ARG A 817 21.29 32.52 7.57
CA ARG A 817 19.95 32.02 7.24
C ARG A 817 18.79 32.93 7.68
N GLU A 818 19.06 33.98 8.44
CA GLU A 818 18.04 34.93 8.90
C GLU A 818 17.69 35.94 7.79
N PHE A 819 16.39 36.23 7.61
CA PHE A 819 15.92 37.10 6.54
C PHE A 819 16.06 38.58 6.92
N LYS A 820 17.21 39.17 6.55
CA LYS A 820 17.63 40.55 6.87
C LYS A 820 16.62 41.65 6.52
N ASP A 821 15.70 41.41 5.58
CA ASP A 821 14.64 42.36 5.19
C ASP A 821 13.63 42.65 6.32
N PHE A 822 13.46 41.76 7.31
CA PHE A 822 12.46 41.92 8.38
C PHE A 822 12.99 42.75 9.57
N LYS A 823 13.23 44.04 9.35
CA LYS A 823 13.60 45.02 10.39
C LYS A 823 12.52 45.16 11.49
N LYS A 824 12.55 44.27 12.51
CA LYS A 824 12.21 44.50 13.94
C LYS A 824 12.11 43.21 14.79
N LYS A 825 12.10 42.00 14.22
CA LYS A 825 12.13 40.73 15.00
C LYS A 825 12.89 39.62 14.27
N MET A 826 13.93 39.07 14.90
CA MET A 826 14.55 37.81 14.50
C MET A 826 13.52 36.66 14.57
N LYS A 827 13.50 35.81 13.55
CA LYS A 827 12.57 34.68 13.40
C LYS A 827 13.23 33.35 13.76
N LEU A 828 14.53 33.22 13.50
CA LEU A 828 15.35 32.12 13.99
C LEU A 828 15.63 32.30 15.49
N THR A 829 16.18 31.25 16.11
CA THR A 829 16.56 31.26 17.53
C THR A 829 18.08 31.17 17.62
N TYR A 830 18.66 32.01 18.46
CA TYR A 830 20.09 32.04 18.74
C TYR A 830 20.29 31.36 20.12
N PRO A 831 20.56 30.04 20.17
CA PRO A 831 20.69 29.31 21.42
C PRO A 831 21.93 29.76 22.21
N SER A 832 21.89 29.63 23.54
CA SER A 832 23.09 29.77 24.37
C SER A 832 24.09 28.65 24.04
N GLU A 833 25.38 28.91 24.18
CA GLU A 833 26.42 27.93 23.82
C GLU A 833 26.33 26.65 24.66
N GLN A 834 25.91 26.79 25.92
CA GLN A 834 25.59 25.66 26.81
C GLN A 834 24.47 24.78 26.23
N ALA A 835 23.43 25.37 25.63
CA ALA A 835 22.36 24.63 24.97
C ALA A 835 22.81 23.99 23.64
N VAL A 836 23.78 24.58 22.92
CA VAL A 836 24.41 23.97 21.74
C VAL A 836 25.29 22.78 22.13
N ASN A 837 26.09 22.93 23.18
CA ASN A 837 26.97 21.87 23.68
C ASN A 837 26.14 20.69 24.21
N LEU A 838 25.12 20.95 25.03
CA LEU A 838 24.20 19.93 25.52
C LEU A 838 23.47 19.19 24.37
N PHE A 839 22.95 19.92 23.38
CA PHE A 839 22.37 19.31 22.18
C PHE A 839 23.38 18.43 21.45
N SER A 840 24.65 18.84 21.39
CA SER A 840 25.72 18.10 20.72
C SER A 840 26.06 16.79 21.43
N VAL A 841 26.13 16.79 22.77
CA VAL A 841 26.34 15.57 23.58
C VAL A 841 25.19 14.58 23.38
N ILE A 842 23.94 15.05 23.50
CA ILE A 842 22.74 14.21 23.29
C ILE A 842 22.72 13.61 21.88
N VAL A 843 23.02 14.41 20.85
CA VAL A 843 23.06 13.95 19.45
C VAL A 843 24.14 12.88 19.25
N ASN A 844 25.33 13.07 19.81
CA ASN A 844 26.43 12.12 19.66
C ASN A 844 26.09 10.78 20.35
N GLN A 845 25.69 10.81 21.63
CA GLN A 845 25.33 9.59 22.38
C GLN A 845 24.10 8.85 21.80
N ALA A 846 23.10 9.59 21.31
CA ALA A 846 21.95 8.99 20.64
C ALA A 846 22.33 8.29 19.33
N ASN A 847 23.25 8.87 18.53
CA ASN A 847 23.74 8.23 17.30
C ASN A 847 24.63 7.01 17.61
N GLU A 848 25.50 7.10 18.62
CA GLU A 848 26.33 5.98 19.10
C GLU A 848 25.46 4.78 19.50
N TYR A 849 24.41 5.00 20.30
CA TYR A 849 23.44 3.96 20.64
C TYR A 849 22.72 3.39 19.41
N LEU A 850 22.43 4.23 18.40
CA LEU A 850 21.76 3.82 17.17
C LEU A 850 22.64 3.02 16.19
N GLU A 851 23.96 3.12 16.24
CA GLU A 851 24.82 2.20 15.49
C GLU A 851 24.93 0.83 16.20
N LEU A 852 24.82 0.79 17.54
CA LEU A 852 24.90 -0.43 18.35
C LEU A 852 23.57 -1.21 18.42
N GLN A 853 22.48 -0.58 18.86
CA GLN A 853 21.21 -1.23 19.24
C GLN A 853 19.94 -0.56 18.64
N PRO A 854 19.88 -0.30 17.31
CA PRO A 854 18.75 0.44 16.70
C PRO A 854 17.43 -0.33 16.60
N ASN A 855 17.42 -1.65 16.84
CA ASN A 855 16.25 -2.51 16.67
C ASN A 855 15.41 -2.67 17.97
N VAL A 856 15.85 -2.10 19.09
CA VAL A 856 15.26 -2.24 20.43
C VAL A 856 13.85 -1.63 20.51
N ASN A 857 13.02 -2.13 21.44
CA ASN A 857 11.70 -1.57 21.78
C ASN A 857 11.85 -0.52 22.89
N PHE A 858 11.03 0.54 22.86
CA PHE A 858 11.18 1.71 23.74
C PHE A 858 12.50 2.48 23.52
N ILE A 859 12.91 2.56 22.25
CA ILE A 859 14.24 3.06 21.88
C ILE A 859 14.50 4.51 22.32
N SER A 860 13.48 5.38 22.40
CA SER A 860 13.69 6.74 22.93
C SER A 860 13.98 6.72 24.44
N ARG A 861 13.38 5.78 25.19
CA ARG A 861 13.61 5.59 26.63
C ARG A 861 14.95 4.95 26.94
N GLU A 862 15.41 3.99 26.13
CA GLU A 862 16.73 3.37 26.35
C GLU A 862 17.87 4.34 26.02
N ILE A 863 17.70 5.18 25.00
CA ILE A 863 18.60 6.31 24.72
C ILE A 863 18.56 7.32 25.89
N GLU A 864 17.38 7.70 26.37
CA GLU A 864 17.18 8.60 27.52
C GLU A 864 17.82 8.06 28.82
N LYS A 865 17.71 6.76 29.10
CA LYS A 865 18.40 6.09 30.22
C LYS A 865 19.93 6.14 30.11
N ARG A 866 20.48 5.86 28.93
CA ARG A 866 21.95 5.87 28.68
C ARG A 866 22.54 7.29 28.78
N ILE A 867 21.77 8.29 28.37
CA ILE A 867 22.08 9.72 28.54
C ILE A 867 21.98 10.15 30.01
N GLY A 868 20.96 9.66 30.71
CA GLY A 868 20.65 10.05 32.08
C GLY A 868 20.23 11.53 32.21
N ARG A 869 20.21 12.03 33.44
CA ARG A 869 20.04 13.48 33.69
C ARG A 869 21.38 14.19 33.45
N HIS A 870 21.62 14.62 32.21
CA HIS A 870 22.74 15.49 31.85
C HIS A 870 22.78 16.78 32.70
N ASN A 871 23.95 17.42 32.74
CA ASN A 871 24.17 18.72 33.38
C ASN A 871 23.38 19.85 32.68
N PHE A 872 22.12 20.02 33.06
CA PHE A 872 21.29 21.18 32.73
C PHE A 872 21.61 22.41 33.62
N ASN A 873 22.75 22.42 34.31
CA ASN A 873 23.14 23.33 35.41
C ASN A 873 23.17 24.82 35.03
N PHE A 874 23.04 25.15 33.74
CA PHE A 874 22.89 26.52 33.23
C PHE A 874 21.42 27.01 33.22
N LEU A 875 20.44 26.12 33.47
CA LEU A 875 19.04 26.45 33.73
C LEU A 875 18.87 26.78 35.21
N THR A 876 18.75 28.06 35.54
CA THR A 876 18.49 28.54 36.92
C THR A 876 17.02 28.39 37.33
N CYS A 877 16.10 28.26 36.36
CA CYS A 877 14.66 28.37 36.61
C CYS A 877 14.06 27.14 37.29
N GLU A 878 14.08 27.12 38.62
CA GLU A 878 13.51 26.08 39.49
C GLU A 878 12.10 25.63 39.05
N LYS A 879 11.23 26.60 38.74
CA LYS A 879 9.82 26.39 38.35
C LYS A 879 9.64 25.52 37.11
N HIS A 880 10.64 25.46 36.24
CA HIS A 880 10.55 24.75 34.96
C HIS A 880 11.68 23.76 34.71
N TYR A 881 12.71 23.70 35.57
CA TYR A 881 13.94 22.92 35.40
C TYR A 881 13.66 21.52 34.84
N GLY A 882 13.10 20.60 35.64
CA GLY A 882 12.84 19.22 35.22
C GLY A 882 11.96 19.11 33.97
N ALA A 883 10.88 19.91 33.90
CA ALA A 883 9.97 19.87 32.75
C ALA A 883 10.63 20.33 31.44
N ILE A 884 11.61 21.24 31.49
CA ILE A 884 12.44 21.64 30.35
C ILE A 884 13.48 20.57 30.05
N CYS A 885 14.13 19.98 31.07
CA CYS A 885 15.10 18.90 30.89
C CYS A 885 14.49 17.74 30.10
N ASP A 886 13.39 17.17 30.61
CA ASP A 886 12.66 16.06 30.02
C ASP A 886 12.21 16.39 28.59
N TYR A 887 11.70 17.62 28.36
CA TYR A 887 11.17 18.00 27.05
C TYR A 887 12.25 18.34 26.01
N PHE A 888 13.37 18.93 26.42
CA PHE A 888 14.52 19.18 25.54
C PHE A 888 15.12 17.84 25.09
N LEU A 889 15.23 16.89 26.02
CA LEU A 889 15.72 15.54 25.78
C LEU A 889 14.77 14.75 24.85
N ASP A 890 13.47 14.70 25.16
CA ASP A 890 12.43 14.04 24.34
C ASP A 890 12.41 14.55 22.88
N VAL A 891 12.48 15.88 22.70
CA VAL A 891 12.48 16.51 21.37
C VAL A 891 13.77 16.21 20.62
N THR A 892 14.92 16.19 21.30
CA THR A 892 16.23 15.93 20.68
C THR A 892 16.40 14.46 20.30
N ILE A 893 16.13 13.51 21.20
CA ILE A 893 16.20 12.07 20.91
C ILE A 893 15.29 11.71 19.74
N LYS A 894 14.05 12.23 19.73
CA LYS A 894 13.12 11.99 18.61
C LYS A 894 13.62 12.61 17.31
N LEU A 895 14.28 13.77 17.34
CA LEU A 895 14.89 14.37 16.17
C LEU A 895 16.03 13.49 15.61
N CYS A 896 16.91 12.97 16.48
CA CYS A 896 17.95 12.00 16.12
C CYS A 896 17.34 10.76 15.43
N LEU A 897 16.33 10.14 16.05
CA LEU A 897 15.65 8.96 15.53
C LEU A 897 15.07 9.16 14.11
N PHE A 898 14.44 10.32 13.83
CA PHE A 898 13.96 10.63 12.48
C PHE A 898 15.10 10.94 11.50
N ASN A 899 16.13 11.67 11.94
CA ASN A 899 17.25 12.03 11.07
C ASN A 899 18.06 10.79 10.66
N TRP A 900 18.41 9.94 11.62
CA TRP A 900 19.15 8.70 11.42
C TRP A 900 18.42 7.75 10.46
N CYS A 901 17.12 7.52 10.67
CA CYS A 901 16.27 6.80 9.71
C CYS A 901 16.29 7.45 8.31
N SER A 902 16.25 8.78 8.23
CA SER A 902 16.25 9.52 6.95
C SER A 902 17.58 9.39 6.20
N VAL A 903 18.71 9.47 6.92
CA VAL A 903 20.08 9.29 6.38
C VAL A 903 20.24 7.90 5.79
N ILE A 904 19.94 6.85 6.55
CA ILE A 904 19.97 5.46 6.07
C ILE A 904 19.04 5.27 4.87
N ASN A 905 17.82 5.82 4.91
CA ASN A 905 16.88 5.77 3.79
C ASN A 905 17.37 6.53 2.54
N LYS A 906 18.25 7.53 2.66
CA LYS A 906 18.88 8.18 1.50
C LYS A 906 19.91 7.26 0.83
N ILE A 907 20.64 6.47 1.63
CA ILE A 907 21.61 5.47 1.14
C ILE A 907 20.89 4.27 0.50
N LEU A 908 19.92 3.65 1.19
CA LEU A 908 19.13 2.50 0.70
C LEU A 908 18.38 2.77 -0.62
N ARG A 909 18.12 4.05 -0.95
CA ARG A 909 17.47 4.49 -2.20
C ARG A 909 18.44 5.08 -3.23
N GLY A 910 19.74 5.20 -2.92
CA GLY A 910 20.76 5.73 -3.82
C GLY A 910 20.62 7.21 -4.16
N VAL A 911 20.29 8.04 -3.17
CA VAL A 911 20.09 9.50 -3.38
C VAL A 911 21.34 10.30 -3.00
N ASP A 912 22.00 9.94 -1.90
CA ASP A 912 23.14 10.67 -1.33
C ASP A 912 24.42 9.81 -1.38
N LEU A 913 24.80 9.29 -2.54
CA LEU A 913 25.91 8.33 -2.67
C LEU A 913 27.31 8.97 -2.74
N LEU A 914 27.45 10.13 -3.38
CA LEU A 914 28.76 10.76 -3.60
C LEU A 914 29.51 11.12 -2.31
N ARG A 915 28.77 11.39 -1.22
CA ARG A 915 29.33 11.65 0.12
C ARG A 915 29.81 10.39 0.86
N LEU A 916 29.75 9.21 0.24
CA LEU A 916 30.10 7.93 0.85
C LEU A 916 31.49 7.42 0.41
N ASN A 917 32.27 8.25 -0.27
CA ASN A 917 33.65 7.97 -0.67
C ASN A 917 34.69 8.23 0.46
N GLU A 918 34.25 8.71 1.63
CA GLU A 918 35.14 8.89 2.79
C GLU A 918 35.49 7.54 3.45
N LYS A 919 36.74 7.36 3.90
CA LYS A 919 37.32 6.06 4.24
C LYS A 919 36.72 5.33 5.46
N GLN A 920 35.85 5.97 6.25
CA GLN A 920 35.17 5.36 7.39
C GLN A 920 33.69 5.77 7.42
N LEU A 921 32.80 4.82 7.14
CA LEU A 921 31.35 4.97 7.28
C LEU A 921 30.85 4.26 8.54
N PRO A 922 29.92 4.86 9.31
CA PRO A 922 29.24 4.16 10.41
C PRO A 922 28.59 2.86 9.94
N ASP A 923 28.58 1.84 10.79
CA ASP A 923 28.30 0.45 10.42
C ASP A 923 26.93 0.24 9.77
N MET A 924 25.90 0.93 10.25
CA MET A 924 24.56 0.83 9.67
C MET A 924 24.50 1.54 8.31
N GLN A 925 25.26 2.63 8.14
CA GLN A 925 25.40 3.29 6.83
C GLN A 925 26.20 2.44 5.82
N ARG A 926 27.25 1.75 6.29
CA ARG A 926 28.03 0.75 5.51
C ARG A 926 27.13 -0.40 5.03
N LYS A 927 26.39 -1.04 5.93
CA LYS A 927 25.39 -2.08 5.61
C LYS A 927 24.33 -1.60 4.60
N ALA A 928 23.89 -0.34 4.73
CA ALA A 928 22.92 0.25 3.81
C ALA A 928 23.49 0.43 2.38
N LEU A 929 24.76 0.86 2.27
CA LEU A 929 25.46 1.01 1.00
C LEU A 929 25.71 -0.34 0.31
N GLU A 930 26.11 -1.36 1.07
CA GLU A 930 26.25 -2.72 0.56
C GLU A 930 24.93 -3.25 -0.01
N LYS A 931 23.83 -3.13 0.74
CA LYS A 931 22.51 -3.63 0.33
C LYS A 931 22.00 -2.90 -0.91
N TYR A 932 22.23 -1.59 -1.01
CA TYR A 932 21.96 -0.83 -2.22
C TYR A 932 22.81 -1.31 -3.42
N THR A 933 24.11 -1.56 -3.20
CA THR A 933 25.03 -2.03 -4.25
C THR A 933 24.67 -3.44 -4.74
N LYS A 934 24.33 -4.35 -3.84
CA LYS A 934 23.77 -5.69 -4.16
C LYS A 934 22.49 -5.55 -5.02
N LYS A 935 21.60 -4.62 -4.66
CA LYS A 935 20.36 -4.30 -5.41
C LYS A 935 20.61 -3.66 -6.78
N LEU A 936 21.74 -2.97 -7.01
CA LEU A 936 22.15 -2.50 -8.34
C LEU A 936 22.66 -3.65 -9.21
N LYS A 937 23.59 -4.48 -8.71
CA LYS A 937 24.15 -5.62 -9.46
C LYS A 937 23.03 -6.55 -9.96
N ASN A 938 22.08 -6.91 -9.10
CA ASN A 938 20.93 -7.74 -9.47
C ASN A 938 19.99 -7.09 -10.50
N LYS A 939 19.99 -5.75 -10.62
CA LYS A 939 19.21 -5.03 -11.65
C LYS A 939 19.93 -4.91 -13.00
N MET A 940 21.25 -5.08 -13.03
CA MET A 940 22.02 -5.17 -14.27
C MET A 940 21.97 -6.60 -14.83
N LEU A 941 22.02 -7.62 -13.97
CA LEU A 941 21.88 -9.06 -14.33
C LEU A 941 20.45 -9.49 -14.74
N HIS A 942 19.49 -8.56 -14.78
CA HIS A 942 18.08 -8.80 -15.15
C HIS A 942 17.60 -7.83 -16.23
N LYS A 943 18.53 -7.23 -16.96
CA LYS A 943 18.31 -6.48 -18.20
C LYS A 943 18.98 -7.20 -19.36
#